data_AF-A0A938IR25-F1
#
_entry.id   AF-A0A938IR25-F1
#
_cell.length_a   1.000
_cell.length_b   1.000
_cell.length_c   1.000
_cell.angle_alpha   90.00
_cell.angle_beta   90.00
_cell.angle_gamma   90.00
#
_symmetry.space_group_name_H-M   'P 1'
#
loop_
_entity.id
_entity.type
_entity.pdbx_description
1 polymer ?
#
loop_
_entity_poly.entity_id
_entity_poly.type
_entity_poly.pdbx_seq_one_letter_code
_entity_poly.pdbx_strand_id
1 'polypeptide(L)'
;MAAVSISTAQAAETPPQRMEIELRLYGAVFRSDKPAEGGPTLVLNLKRSGNHWERVWGIAGDVTNSPHTGRVAGGALTDSGGELAIEMNIAGDAFTRESGGRARYKVTLARNAAGSLEGNYDGTYRDVPVKGWAAAFVQPPCEARAAPNFVPAKPGEHPRILFRAADLPRLREKTETPFGQAAMARMTDIIGLGIRYQLTGDRKLADEARAMAEDLMGKGTASDQFGHNVGDRSEKVAVAYDLCYGAWPPDFRTKVERYLVWTSHMVMFHQTGLNRGINWHVCSNWSAPLYTGVGFAGLALWREKGPQPPKPPPPATGAEVQPAADYTPGKGVPVAKFQDGEMPAEWIYVGGFKPAEGEDPLAAIGGAAKARPEVGASVSCGGRSETFRPLSREKDKGYWSTPNMMRGKDMIDITNAIGRVYFSTSFFYTVIENDKPRWVEVSTGNAAAEVYLAGVRLVEGDCARIDKGLYPVMVAVSIGSTDPWGRILMQPRLIEQTAEQAKVLVARTRAEHEERIKDWEYDVAEWNRLDGASVEYMNVFEMGRLMMRLHCREAVGTGGFQSEVGHYSSIATRGPARYAPAYRRMFGEDLSPYGDITHFVPRKMFAHVYPPGGKAIAQDINGTPGVEPFYFAYLFPIVPDEWKPAVLWGWNYHAGVTDKESTAKVLEWEPVYAFLNYPLDLEPRPPQGILPLAWEAPDFGYYAFRNRWEGKDDIIAQVFLRAHNLGGWNGPNGGTFRLLGLGHIWAYGPTDRNRSRWEENVVVLPENPEINENAQCRLTYVKTEKDGSGVVAMNMDDIYATAPIDEKGKKPRLYERYYNVRRDVAFKDSGITGLRSIAIDYSGKCGAPCLLVVVDKIAGGKSKVWVWQAAAGTGKTGKTEGAGRRSAPAEPGIEAAKAQGNVFTIDRGDTNLRGTFIAPSPVKLTAEIRAKTMIGGAGSSAGKTLDRPIPGIFAEGGDPTAGDFFVVVTLQRGDPPPVKVEGAGLAAKVTVGRRTVAFDGQKIVLGE
;
A
#
# COMPACT_ATOMS: atom_id res chain seq x y z
N MET A 1 -50.32 -41.51 -28.97
CA MET A 1 -50.30 -40.15 -28.40
C MET A 1 -49.91 -40.26 -26.94
N ALA A 2 -48.62 -40.08 -26.65
CA ALA A 2 -48.08 -40.09 -25.29
C ALA A 2 -47.42 -38.73 -25.07
N ALA A 3 -47.92 -38.00 -24.08
CA ALA A 3 -47.52 -36.64 -23.75
C ALA A 3 -46.15 -36.62 -23.05
N VAL A 4 -45.29 -35.74 -23.53
CA VAL A 4 -43.95 -35.44 -23.00
C VAL A 4 -44.10 -34.62 -21.72
N SER A 5 -43.54 -35.12 -20.61
CA SER A 5 -43.39 -34.37 -19.37
C SER A 5 -42.19 -33.42 -19.47
N ILE A 6 -42.46 -32.12 -19.48
CA ILE A 6 -41.44 -31.08 -19.41
C ILE A 6 -40.99 -30.96 -17.94
N SER A 7 -39.70 -31.24 -17.71
CA SER A 7 -39.00 -30.99 -16.45
C SER A 7 -38.97 -29.50 -16.16
N THR A 8 -39.47 -29.12 -14.98
CA THR A 8 -39.42 -27.75 -14.45
C THR A 8 -37.97 -27.34 -14.21
N ALA A 9 -37.54 -26.32 -14.95
CA ALA A 9 -36.28 -25.63 -14.76
C ALA A 9 -36.11 -25.18 -13.31
N GLN A 10 -34.95 -25.51 -12.74
CA GLN A 10 -34.47 -25.04 -11.45
C GLN A 10 -34.38 -23.50 -11.53
N ALA A 11 -35.23 -22.81 -10.77
CA ALA A 11 -35.19 -21.37 -10.66
C ALA A 11 -33.79 -20.95 -10.16
N ALA A 12 -33.12 -20.08 -10.91
CA ALA A 12 -31.88 -19.48 -10.48
C ALA A 12 -32.14 -18.68 -9.19
N GLU A 13 -31.64 -19.16 -8.06
CA GLU A 13 -31.66 -18.40 -6.81
C GLU A 13 -30.88 -17.09 -7.03
N THR A 14 -31.55 -15.96 -6.77
CA THR A 14 -30.91 -14.65 -6.76
C THR A 14 -29.71 -14.69 -5.82
N PRO A 15 -28.49 -14.29 -6.25
CA PRO A 15 -27.33 -14.32 -5.37
C PRO A 15 -27.61 -13.48 -4.11
N PRO A 16 -27.14 -13.90 -2.92
CA PRO A 16 -27.38 -13.17 -1.70
C PRO A 16 -26.83 -11.75 -1.82
N GLN A 17 -27.63 -10.76 -1.40
CA GLN A 17 -27.20 -9.36 -1.37
C GLN A 17 -25.92 -9.23 -0.55
N ARG A 18 -24.84 -8.78 -1.20
CA ARG A 18 -23.56 -8.50 -0.55
C ARG A 18 -23.54 -7.04 -0.13
N MET A 19 -23.13 -6.79 1.11
CA MET A 19 -22.92 -5.45 1.65
C MET A 19 -21.50 -5.37 2.19
N GLU A 20 -20.77 -4.33 1.81
CA GLU A 20 -19.44 -4.02 2.36
C GLU A 20 -19.50 -2.65 3.04
N ILE A 21 -19.00 -2.58 4.27
CA ILE A 21 -19.05 -1.39 5.11
C ILE A 21 -17.63 -1.09 5.57
N GLU A 22 -17.20 0.15 5.35
CA GLU A 22 -16.03 0.70 6.03
C GLU A 22 -16.50 1.35 7.32
N LEU A 23 -16.09 0.82 8.47
CA LEU A 23 -16.41 1.34 9.80
C LEU A 23 -15.15 1.92 10.43
N ARG A 24 -15.18 3.19 10.81
CA ARG A 24 -14.09 3.91 11.47
C ARG A 24 -14.42 4.12 12.94
N LEU A 25 -13.54 3.67 13.83
CA LEU A 25 -13.64 3.86 15.28
C LEU A 25 -12.50 4.79 15.73
N TYR A 26 -12.84 6.04 16.02
CA TYR A 26 -11.86 7.09 16.27
C TYR A 26 -11.31 7.01 17.70
N GLY A 27 -9.98 6.95 17.85
CA GLY A 27 -9.34 6.78 19.17
C GLY A 27 -9.49 5.39 19.79
N ALA A 28 -9.87 4.38 19.00
CA ALA A 28 -10.25 3.06 19.52
C ALA A 28 -9.08 2.17 19.92
N VAL A 29 -7.87 2.52 19.50
CA VAL A 29 -6.62 1.79 19.76
C VAL A 29 -5.49 2.76 20.11
N PHE A 30 -4.46 2.29 20.80
CA PHE A 30 -3.35 3.13 21.26
C PHE A 30 -2.03 2.34 21.30
N ARG A 31 -0.90 3.02 21.11
CA ARG A 31 0.44 2.42 21.12
C ARG A 31 1.06 2.34 22.53
N SER A 32 0.80 3.34 23.35
CA SER A 32 1.22 3.44 24.76
C SER A 32 0.54 2.40 25.66
N ASP A 33 0.75 2.46 26.97
CA ASP A 33 0.01 1.68 27.97
C ASP A 33 -1.43 2.20 28.19
N LYS A 34 -1.70 3.46 27.83
CA LYS A 34 -3.00 4.14 28.01
C LYS A 34 -3.47 4.85 26.74
N PRO A 35 -4.78 5.04 26.56
CA PRO A 35 -5.33 5.87 25.50
C PRO A 35 -4.91 7.33 25.66
N ALA A 36 -4.79 8.03 24.53
CA ALA A 36 -4.54 9.47 24.47
C ALA A 36 -5.70 10.17 23.76
N GLU A 37 -5.91 11.45 24.07
CA GLU A 37 -6.84 12.29 23.32
C GLU A 37 -6.41 12.38 21.85
N GLY A 38 -7.36 12.20 20.92
CA GLY A 38 -7.03 12.10 19.50
C GLY A 38 -6.18 10.87 19.14
N GLY A 39 -6.35 9.77 19.89
CA GLY A 39 -5.69 8.49 19.63
C GLY A 39 -5.96 7.94 18.22
N PRO A 40 -5.13 6.99 17.74
CA PRO A 40 -5.29 6.39 16.42
C PRO A 40 -6.68 5.80 16.13
N THR A 41 -7.14 5.94 14.88
CA THR A 41 -8.38 5.34 14.40
C THR A 41 -8.17 3.87 14.03
N LEU A 42 -9.12 3.03 14.42
CA LEU A 42 -9.24 1.65 13.91
C LEU A 42 -10.25 1.66 12.77
N VAL A 43 -9.81 1.32 11.55
CA VAL A 43 -10.69 1.20 10.38
C VAL A 43 -10.96 -0.28 10.10
N LEU A 44 -12.22 -0.63 9.97
CA LEU A 44 -12.72 -1.99 9.81
C LEU A 44 -13.45 -2.13 8.48
N ASN A 45 -13.16 -3.20 7.75
CA ASN A 45 -13.92 -3.65 6.59
C ASN A 45 -14.83 -4.80 7.04
N LEU A 46 -16.13 -4.54 7.04
CA LEU A 46 -17.18 -5.51 7.36
C LEU A 46 -17.84 -5.95 6.07
N LYS A 47 -17.95 -7.26 5.86
CA LYS A 47 -18.72 -7.82 4.75
C LYS A 47 -19.85 -8.69 5.27
N ARG A 48 -21.01 -8.54 4.63
CA ARG A 48 -22.18 -9.35 4.91
C ARG A 48 -22.70 -9.96 3.63
N SER A 49 -22.84 -11.28 3.61
CA SER A 49 -23.44 -12.06 2.53
C SER A 49 -24.75 -12.65 3.04
N GLY A 50 -25.89 -12.08 2.63
CA GLY A 50 -27.20 -12.46 3.17
C GLY A 50 -27.31 -12.11 4.67
N ASN A 51 -27.39 -13.11 5.54
CA ASN A 51 -27.40 -12.91 7.02
C ASN A 51 -26.06 -13.24 7.68
N HIS A 52 -25.08 -13.70 6.91
CA HIS A 52 -23.77 -14.09 7.44
C HIS A 52 -22.78 -12.93 7.36
N TRP A 53 -22.12 -12.64 8.49
CA TRP A 53 -20.98 -11.74 8.55
C TRP A 53 -19.69 -12.53 8.29
N GLU A 54 -18.96 -12.12 7.27
CA GLU A 54 -17.63 -12.65 7.00
C GLU A 54 -16.63 -12.11 8.03
N ARG A 55 -15.42 -12.67 8.02
CA ARG A 55 -14.34 -12.27 8.93
C ARG A 55 -14.10 -10.76 8.80
N VAL A 56 -14.06 -10.07 9.94
CA VAL A 56 -13.77 -8.64 9.96
C VAL A 56 -12.28 -8.44 9.73
N TRP A 57 -11.94 -7.52 8.84
CA TRP A 57 -10.56 -7.11 8.59
C TRP A 57 -10.36 -5.67 9.03
N GLY A 58 -9.22 -5.35 9.66
CA GLY A 58 -8.96 -4.01 10.17
C GLY A 58 -7.56 -3.50 9.88
N ILE A 59 -7.40 -2.17 9.90
CA ILE A 59 -6.13 -1.47 9.77
C ILE A 59 -6.07 -0.35 10.82
N ALA A 60 -4.96 -0.29 11.54
CA ALA A 60 -4.60 0.83 12.42
C ALA A 60 -3.14 1.25 12.15
N GLY A 61 -2.91 1.93 11.02
CA GLY A 61 -1.57 2.19 10.46
C GLY A 61 -0.63 3.05 11.33
N ASP A 62 -1.17 3.74 12.34
CA ASP A 62 -0.43 4.50 13.34
C ASP A 62 -0.11 3.68 14.62
N VAL A 63 -0.63 2.45 14.72
CA VAL A 63 -0.34 1.49 15.80
C VAL A 63 0.60 0.39 15.27
N THR A 64 0.22 -0.28 14.19
CA THR A 64 1.01 -1.34 13.54
C THR A 64 0.87 -1.28 12.02
N ASN A 65 1.74 -1.97 11.30
CA ASN A 65 1.67 -2.15 9.84
C ASN A 65 0.87 -3.40 9.43
N SER A 66 0.52 -4.27 10.39
CA SER A 66 -0.14 -5.55 10.14
C SER A 66 -1.64 -5.36 9.95
N PRO A 67 -2.30 -6.15 9.08
CA PRO A 67 -3.75 -6.25 9.08
C PRO A 67 -4.25 -6.92 10.38
N HIS A 68 -5.45 -6.56 10.79
CA HIS A 68 -6.14 -7.07 11.97
C HIS A 68 -7.30 -7.94 11.57
N THR A 69 -7.64 -8.93 12.40
CA THR A 69 -8.77 -9.83 12.16
C THR A 69 -9.75 -9.75 13.30
N GLY A 70 -11.03 -9.94 13.02
CA GLY A 70 -12.07 -10.01 14.03
C GLY A 70 -13.34 -10.65 13.53
N ARG A 71 -14.42 -10.46 14.28
CA ARG A 71 -15.76 -10.94 13.98
C ARG A 71 -16.82 -9.96 14.48
N VAL A 72 -17.96 -9.97 13.81
CA VAL A 72 -19.20 -9.40 14.37
C VAL A 72 -19.78 -10.44 15.32
N ALA A 73 -19.69 -10.18 16.63
CA ALA A 73 -20.17 -11.06 17.68
C ALA A 73 -21.69 -10.95 17.89
N GLY A 74 -22.31 -9.87 17.42
CA GLY A 74 -23.76 -9.69 17.48
C GLY A 74 -24.21 -8.34 16.95
N GLY A 75 -25.54 -8.14 16.90
CA GLY A 75 -26.15 -6.92 16.43
C GLY A 75 -26.53 -6.95 14.95
N ALA A 76 -27.09 -5.84 14.47
CA ALA A 76 -27.53 -5.65 13.11
C ALA A 76 -27.32 -4.20 12.70
N LEU A 77 -26.90 -4.00 11.45
CA LEU A 77 -26.85 -2.70 10.81
C LEU A 77 -27.81 -2.71 9.63
N THR A 78 -28.63 -1.67 9.53
CA THR A 78 -29.54 -1.39 8.42
C THR A 78 -29.18 -0.06 7.77
N ASP A 79 -29.87 0.30 6.69
CA ASP A 79 -29.66 1.61 6.07
C ASP A 79 -29.97 2.78 7.01
N SER A 80 -30.87 2.66 7.98
CA SER A 80 -31.16 3.75 8.92
C SER A 80 -30.22 3.81 10.13
N GLY A 81 -29.39 2.78 10.34
CA GLY A 81 -28.55 2.62 11.52
C GLY A 81 -28.73 1.27 12.20
N GLY A 82 -28.18 1.14 13.40
CA GLY A 82 -28.21 -0.08 14.19
C GLY A 82 -27.10 -0.17 15.23
N GLU A 83 -27.00 -1.34 15.85
CA GLU A 83 -25.96 -1.64 16.84
C GLU A 83 -25.14 -2.86 16.38
N LEU A 84 -23.83 -2.82 16.58
CA LEU A 84 -22.91 -3.92 16.30
C LEU A 84 -22.03 -4.19 17.53
N ALA A 85 -21.89 -5.46 17.91
CA ALA A 85 -20.86 -5.94 18.82
C ALA A 85 -19.71 -6.54 17.98
N ILE A 86 -18.52 -5.99 18.13
CA ILE A 86 -17.34 -6.34 17.32
C ILE A 86 -16.22 -6.80 18.24
N GLU A 87 -15.63 -7.95 17.95
CA GLU A 87 -14.47 -8.48 18.65
C GLU A 87 -13.29 -8.54 17.68
N MET A 88 -12.17 -7.94 18.06
CA MET A 88 -10.96 -7.82 17.23
C MET A 88 -9.74 -8.43 17.92
N ASN A 89 -8.87 -9.01 17.10
CA ASN A 89 -7.48 -9.29 17.41
C ASN A 89 -6.60 -8.28 16.67
N ILE A 90 -6.11 -7.27 17.39
CA ILE A 90 -5.16 -6.31 16.86
C ILE A 90 -3.80 -7.00 16.82
N ALA A 91 -3.36 -7.37 15.61
CA ALA A 91 -2.07 -8.00 15.40
C ALA A 91 -0.94 -7.02 15.74
N GLY A 92 -0.01 -7.45 16.58
CA GLY A 92 1.30 -6.79 16.71
C GLY A 92 2.11 -6.98 15.43
N ASP A 93 3.14 -6.16 15.24
CA ASP A 93 4.09 -6.31 14.14
C ASP A 93 5.54 -6.38 14.65
N ALA A 94 6.48 -6.46 13.71
CA ALA A 94 7.90 -6.58 14.04
C ALA A 94 8.53 -5.33 14.69
N PHE A 95 7.83 -4.20 14.72
CA PHE A 95 8.25 -2.90 15.29
C PHE A 95 7.49 -2.53 16.57
N THR A 96 6.26 -3.03 16.73
CA THR A 96 5.33 -2.71 17.83
C THR A 96 4.63 -3.96 18.34
N ARG A 97 5.39 -5.01 18.63
CA ARG A 97 4.86 -6.30 19.09
C ARG A 97 3.97 -6.16 20.34
N GLU A 98 4.36 -5.29 21.27
CA GLU A 98 3.64 -4.94 22.49
C GLU A 98 2.33 -4.19 22.26
N SER A 99 2.14 -3.66 21.05
CA SER A 99 0.92 -2.97 20.63
C SER A 99 -0.09 -3.91 19.98
N GLY A 100 0.06 -5.23 20.10
CA GLY A 100 -0.99 -6.19 19.77
C GLY A 100 -1.90 -6.49 20.97
N GLY A 101 -3.12 -6.96 20.72
CA GLY A 101 -4.04 -7.40 21.78
C GLY A 101 -5.50 -7.49 21.36
N ARG A 102 -6.34 -7.97 22.29
CA ARG A 102 -7.79 -8.07 22.08
C ARG A 102 -8.47 -6.72 22.21
N ALA A 103 -9.48 -6.50 21.38
CA ALA A 103 -10.40 -5.37 21.50
C ALA A 103 -11.85 -5.84 21.39
N ARG A 104 -12.75 -5.20 22.13
CA ARG A 104 -14.19 -5.44 22.08
C ARG A 104 -14.91 -4.11 22.01
N TYR A 105 -15.84 -3.96 21.08
CA TYR A 105 -16.57 -2.71 20.87
C TYR A 105 -18.06 -2.97 20.73
N LYS A 106 -18.87 -2.21 21.44
CA LYS A 106 -20.28 -1.99 21.14
C LYS A 106 -20.38 -0.68 20.37
N VAL A 107 -20.85 -0.74 19.13
CA VAL A 107 -20.97 0.41 18.22
C VAL A 107 -22.44 0.68 17.97
N THR A 108 -22.87 1.92 18.14
CA THR A 108 -24.24 2.37 17.87
C THR A 108 -24.20 3.47 16.82
N LEU A 109 -24.91 3.28 15.71
CA LEU A 109 -24.91 4.17 14.55
C LEU A 109 -26.34 4.57 14.16
N ALA A 110 -26.51 5.80 13.67
CA ALA A 110 -27.73 6.30 13.08
C ALA A 110 -27.44 7.11 11.81
N ARG A 111 -28.35 7.09 10.84
CA ARG A 111 -28.21 7.92 9.63
C ARG A 111 -28.51 9.38 9.99
N ASN A 112 -27.55 10.27 9.75
CA ASN A 112 -27.72 11.70 9.93
C ASN A 112 -28.42 12.36 8.73
N ALA A 113 -28.75 13.65 8.85
CA ALA A 113 -29.44 14.41 7.80
C ALA A 113 -28.63 14.55 6.49
N ALA A 114 -27.29 14.41 6.56
CA ALA A 114 -26.41 14.40 5.41
C ALA A 114 -26.32 13.03 4.73
N GLY A 115 -27.00 12.01 5.27
CA GLY A 115 -27.03 10.65 4.75
C GLY A 115 -25.89 9.75 5.24
N SER A 116 -24.98 10.24 6.10
CA SER A 116 -23.89 9.44 6.68
C SER A 116 -24.37 8.63 7.88
N LEU A 117 -23.83 7.42 8.07
CA LEU A 117 -24.06 6.62 9.28
C LEU A 117 -23.02 6.98 10.34
N GLU A 118 -23.44 7.60 11.43
CA GLU A 118 -22.54 8.12 12.47
C GLU A 118 -23.09 7.81 13.86
N GLY A 119 -22.22 7.80 14.85
CA GLY A 119 -22.62 7.56 16.24
C GLY A 119 -21.42 7.37 17.14
N ASN A 120 -21.52 6.46 18.11
CA ASN A 120 -20.50 6.27 19.13
C ASN A 120 -20.18 4.79 19.32
N TYR A 121 -19.03 4.52 19.91
CA TYR A 121 -18.68 3.21 20.44
C TYR A 121 -18.26 3.29 21.91
N ASP A 122 -18.51 2.20 22.63
CA ASP A 122 -17.97 1.91 23.97
C ASP A 122 -17.32 0.53 23.93
N GLY A 123 -16.17 0.36 24.59
CA GLY A 123 -15.44 -0.89 24.49
C GLY A 123 -14.15 -0.95 25.30
N THR A 124 -13.34 -1.95 25.00
CA THR A 124 -12.00 -2.13 25.58
C THR A 124 -10.97 -2.44 24.51
N TYR A 125 -9.73 -2.04 24.76
CA TYR A 125 -8.56 -2.48 24.01
C TYR A 125 -7.43 -2.80 24.99
N ARG A 126 -6.88 -4.03 24.92
CA ARG A 126 -5.96 -4.59 25.95
C ARG A 126 -6.53 -4.43 27.36
N ASP A 127 -7.82 -4.71 27.49
CA ASP A 127 -8.61 -4.58 28.74
C ASP A 127 -8.68 -3.15 29.33
N VAL A 128 -8.20 -2.13 28.60
CA VAL A 128 -8.36 -0.73 28.97
C VAL A 128 -9.63 -0.17 28.33
N PRO A 129 -10.53 0.47 29.10
CA PRO A 129 -11.73 1.10 28.55
C PRO A 129 -11.41 2.17 27.51
N VAL A 130 -12.15 2.15 26.40
CA VAL A 130 -12.09 3.13 25.31
C VAL A 130 -13.51 3.48 24.86
N LYS A 131 -13.72 4.74 24.51
CA LYS A 131 -14.98 5.23 23.94
C LYS A 131 -14.70 6.36 22.99
N GLY A 132 -15.54 6.52 21.97
CA GLY A 132 -15.35 7.57 20.99
C GLY A 132 -16.41 7.60 19.91
N TRP A 133 -16.18 8.47 18.94
CA TRP A 133 -17.03 8.61 17.77
C TRP A 133 -16.82 7.45 16.79
N ALA A 134 -17.88 7.08 16.07
CA ALA A 134 -17.86 6.07 15.02
C ALA A 134 -18.55 6.57 13.77
N ALA A 135 -18.02 6.20 12.60
CA ALA A 135 -18.61 6.49 11.30
C ALA A 135 -18.59 5.25 10.41
N ALA A 136 -19.68 4.97 9.70
CA ALA A 136 -19.80 3.88 8.76
C ALA A 136 -20.12 4.38 7.35
N PHE A 137 -19.41 3.82 6.37
CA PHE A 137 -19.56 4.13 4.96
C PHE A 137 -19.93 2.84 4.23
N VAL A 138 -21.22 2.72 3.89
CA VAL A 138 -21.70 1.64 3.02
C VAL A 138 -21.07 1.85 1.66
N GLN A 139 -20.25 0.88 1.24
CA GLN A 139 -19.53 0.97 -0.02
C GLN A 139 -20.52 0.74 -1.16
N PRO A 140 -20.40 1.50 -2.27
CA PRO A 140 -21.17 1.18 -3.46
C PRO A 140 -20.83 -0.25 -3.91
N PRO A 141 -21.79 -1.00 -4.47
CA PRO A 141 -21.50 -2.32 -5.00
C PRO A 141 -20.40 -2.20 -6.06
N CYS A 142 -19.42 -3.10 -6.03
CA CYS A 142 -18.52 -3.22 -7.17
C CYS A 142 -19.38 -3.58 -8.39
N GLU A 143 -19.43 -2.69 -9.37
CA GLU A 143 -20.20 -2.93 -10.58
C GLU A 143 -19.71 -4.25 -11.21
N ALA A 144 -20.65 -5.15 -11.48
CA ALA A 144 -20.37 -6.31 -12.31
C ALA A 144 -20.08 -5.82 -13.72
N ARG A 145 -18.79 -5.57 -14.00
CA ARG A 145 -18.28 -5.12 -15.31
C ARG A 145 -17.82 -6.27 -16.18
N ALA A 146 -18.23 -7.48 -15.81
CA ALA A 146 -17.94 -8.67 -16.59
C ALA A 146 -18.79 -8.71 -17.87
N ALA A 147 -18.29 -9.37 -18.90
CA ALA A 147 -19.06 -9.62 -20.12
C ALA A 147 -20.40 -10.31 -19.77
N PRO A 148 -21.48 -10.13 -20.57
CA PRO A 148 -22.81 -10.69 -20.28
C PRO A 148 -22.85 -12.21 -19.99
N ASN A 149 -21.84 -12.96 -20.45
CA ASN A 149 -21.71 -14.40 -20.25
C ASN A 149 -20.59 -14.77 -19.27
N PHE A 150 -20.23 -13.86 -18.37
CA PHE A 150 -19.19 -14.12 -17.38
C PHE A 150 -19.62 -15.23 -16.42
N VAL A 151 -18.71 -16.18 -16.23
CA VAL A 151 -18.83 -17.23 -15.22
C VAL A 151 -17.73 -16.96 -14.20
N PRO A 152 -17.99 -16.90 -12.89
CA PRO A 152 -16.92 -16.80 -11.89
C PRO A 152 -15.94 -17.98 -11.94
N ALA A 153 -14.70 -17.78 -11.48
CA ALA A 153 -13.76 -18.88 -11.28
C ALA A 153 -14.30 -19.86 -10.22
N LYS A 154 -14.15 -21.17 -10.49
CA LYS A 154 -14.54 -22.22 -9.55
C LYS A 154 -13.39 -22.54 -8.58
N PRO A 155 -13.68 -22.99 -7.34
CA PRO A 155 -12.66 -23.57 -6.47
C PRO A 155 -11.87 -24.68 -7.18
N GLY A 156 -10.55 -24.71 -7.02
CA GLY A 156 -9.67 -25.69 -7.67
C GLY A 156 -9.50 -25.53 -9.18
N GLU A 157 -10.08 -24.50 -9.80
CA GLU A 157 -9.91 -24.24 -11.23
C GLU A 157 -8.52 -23.64 -11.52
N HIS A 158 -7.79 -24.22 -12.47
CA HIS A 158 -6.51 -23.70 -12.96
C HIS A 158 -6.36 -23.94 -14.48
N PRO A 159 -5.80 -22.99 -15.24
CA PRO A 159 -5.45 -21.62 -14.84
C PRO A 159 -6.68 -20.73 -14.67
N ARG A 160 -6.58 -19.72 -13.80
CA ARG A 160 -7.66 -18.75 -13.51
C ARG A 160 -7.18 -17.29 -13.40
N ILE A 161 -5.89 -17.03 -13.25
CA ILE A 161 -5.35 -15.70 -12.97
C ILE A 161 -5.21 -14.86 -14.25
N LEU A 162 -4.46 -15.36 -15.24
CA LEU A 162 -4.17 -14.62 -16.48
C LEU A 162 -5.16 -14.88 -17.62
N PHE A 163 -5.74 -16.06 -17.66
CA PHE A 163 -6.78 -16.51 -18.57
C PHE A 163 -7.36 -17.82 -18.04
N ARG A 164 -8.49 -18.25 -18.59
CA ARG A 164 -9.17 -19.49 -18.23
C ARG A 164 -9.12 -20.50 -19.35
N ALA A 165 -9.47 -21.75 -19.06
CA ALA A 165 -9.56 -22.81 -20.07
C ALA A 165 -10.46 -22.42 -21.26
N ALA A 166 -11.53 -21.67 -21.02
CA ALA A 166 -12.44 -21.16 -22.05
C ALA A 166 -11.79 -20.13 -23.01
N ASP A 167 -10.71 -19.47 -22.60
CA ASP A 167 -9.99 -18.50 -23.43
C ASP A 167 -8.98 -19.17 -24.38
N LEU A 168 -8.56 -20.41 -24.09
CA LEU A 168 -7.50 -21.11 -24.82
C LEU A 168 -7.74 -21.23 -26.33
N PRO A 169 -8.96 -21.52 -26.85
CA PRO A 169 -9.19 -21.57 -28.29
C PRO A 169 -8.83 -20.26 -28.99
N ARG A 170 -9.30 -19.12 -28.45
CA ARG A 170 -9.02 -17.79 -28.99
C ARG A 170 -7.53 -17.44 -28.88
N LEU A 171 -6.88 -17.81 -27.78
CA LEU A 171 -5.46 -17.53 -27.60
C LEU A 171 -4.58 -18.37 -28.55
N ARG A 172 -4.94 -19.63 -28.81
CA ARG A 172 -4.26 -20.48 -29.82
C ARG A 172 -4.43 -19.91 -31.22
N GLU A 173 -5.63 -19.49 -31.60
CA GLU A 173 -5.83 -18.77 -32.86
C GLU A 173 -4.94 -17.53 -32.96
N LYS A 174 -4.85 -16.74 -31.87
CA LYS A 174 -3.94 -15.59 -31.81
C LYS A 174 -2.48 -15.97 -32.02
N THR A 175 -2.03 -17.15 -31.56
CA THR A 175 -0.65 -17.62 -31.81
C THR A 175 -0.34 -17.85 -33.28
N GLU A 176 -1.32 -18.18 -34.12
CA GLU A 176 -1.13 -18.38 -35.57
C GLU A 176 -0.88 -17.08 -36.34
N THR A 177 -1.14 -15.92 -35.72
CA THR A 177 -0.86 -14.61 -36.32
C THR A 177 0.62 -14.24 -36.25
N PRO A 178 1.16 -13.39 -37.16
CA PRO A 178 2.53 -12.89 -37.05
C PRO A 178 2.82 -12.22 -35.71
N PHE A 179 1.84 -11.50 -35.16
CA PHE A 179 1.91 -10.90 -33.82
C PHE A 179 2.05 -11.96 -32.73
N GLY A 180 1.24 -13.02 -32.78
CA GLY A 180 1.28 -14.13 -31.84
C GLY A 180 2.60 -14.87 -31.86
N GLN A 181 3.12 -15.20 -33.04
CA GLN A 181 4.42 -15.84 -33.20
C GLN A 181 5.56 -14.97 -32.64
N ALA A 182 5.52 -13.66 -32.91
CA ALA A 182 6.48 -12.71 -32.36
C ALA A 182 6.41 -12.62 -30.82
N ALA A 183 5.21 -12.75 -30.24
CA ALA A 183 5.04 -12.77 -28.79
C ALA A 183 5.55 -14.07 -28.17
N MET A 184 5.22 -15.22 -28.76
CA MET A 184 5.66 -16.55 -28.31
C MET A 184 7.18 -16.65 -28.24
N ALA A 185 7.90 -16.04 -29.19
CA ALA A 185 9.36 -15.99 -29.21
C ALA A 185 9.98 -15.15 -28.07
N ARG A 186 9.23 -14.18 -27.51
CA ARG A 186 9.70 -13.28 -26.44
C ARG A 186 9.32 -13.74 -25.03
N MET A 187 8.39 -14.69 -24.91
CA MET A 187 7.91 -15.23 -23.63
C MET A 187 8.86 -16.30 -23.08
N THR A 188 10.00 -15.87 -22.54
CA THR A 188 11.07 -16.74 -22.03
C THR A 188 11.19 -16.79 -20.51
N ASP A 189 10.49 -15.94 -19.78
CA ASP A 189 10.48 -15.97 -18.31
C ASP A 189 9.52 -17.06 -17.78
N ILE A 190 9.52 -17.27 -16.46
CA ILE A 190 8.72 -18.33 -15.82
C ILE A 190 7.22 -18.24 -16.15
N ILE A 191 6.66 -17.03 -16.24
CA ILE A 191 5.25 -16.82 -16.60
C ILE A 191 5.06 -17.15 -18.08
N GLY A 192 5.93 -16.63 -18.95
CA GLY A 192 5.93 -16.92 -20.38
C GLY A 192 6.02 -18.41 -20.71
N LEU A 193 6.86 -19.15 -19.99
CA LEU A 193 6.94 -20.61 -20.10
C LEU A 193 5.61 -21.29 -19.71
N GLY A 194 4.98 -20.86 -18.63
CA GLY A 194 3.65 -21.36 -18.22
C GLY A 194 2.56 -21.09 -19.26
N ILE A 195 2.57 -19.91 -19.88
CA ILE A 195 1.63 -19.58 -20.98
C ILE A 195 1.89 -20.46 -22.19
N ARG A 196 3.16 -20.59 -22.61
CA ARG A 196 3.53 -21.44 -23.74
C ARG A 196 3.14 -22.91 -23.49
N TYR A 197 3.29 -23.41 -22.25
CA TYR A 197 2.79 -24.72 -21.85
C TYR A 197 1.27 -24.83 -22.06
N GLN A 198 0.48 -23.88 -21.57
CA GLN A 198 -0.98 -23.90 -21.73
C GLN A 198 -1.44 -23.87 -23.21
N LEU A 199 -0.71 -23.13 -24.05
CA LEU A 199 -1.03 -23.00 -25.47
C LEU A 199 -0.63 -24.24 -26.28
N THR A 200 0.51 -24.87 -25.97
CA THR A 200 1.10 -25.96 -26.77
C THR A 200 0.90 -27.36 -26.19
N GLY A 201 0.70 -27.49 -24.88
CA GLY A 201 0.70 -28.76 -24.16
C GLY A 201 2.09 -29.36 -23.90
N ASP A 202 3.19 -28.71 -24.29
CA ASP A 202 4.54 -29.24 -24.11
C ASP A 202 4.97 -29.19 -22.63
N ARG A 203 5.00 -30.36 -21.99
CA ARG A 203 5.37 -30.51 -20.58
C ARG A 203 6.80 -30.06 -20.27
N LYS A 204 7.72 -30.06 -21.23
CA LYS A 204 9.09 -29.57 -21.00
C LYS A 204 9.11 -28.11 -20.55
N LEU A 205 8.20 -27.29 -21.08
CA LEU A 205 8.06 -25.89 -20.69
C LEU A 205 7.60 -25.75 -19.23
N ALA A 206 6.70 -26.62 -18.78
CA ALA A 206 6.26 -26.65 -17.39
C ALA A 206 7.39 -27.14 -16.45
N ASP A 207 8.21 -28.10 -16.88
CA ASP A 207 9.37 -28.58 -16.13
C ASP A 207 10.48 -27.51 -16.04
N GLU A 208 10.73 -26.75 -17.11
CA GLU A 208 11.64 -25.59 -17.10
C GLU A 208 11.12 -24.48 -16.16
N ALA A 209 9.81 -24.19 -16.22
CA ALA A 209 9.19 -23.24 -15.30
C ALA A 209 9.30 -23.71 -13.83
N ARG A 210 9.20 -25.02 -13.58
CA ARG A 210 9.41 -25.61 -12.26
C ARG A 210 10.81 -25.33 -11.73
N ALA A 211 11.84 -25.56 -12.55
CA ALA A 211 13.23 -25.30 -12.16
C ALA A 211 13.47 -23.81 -11.83
N MET A 212 12.87 -22.90 -12.61
CA MET A 212 12.93 -21.46 -12.30
C MET A 212 12.19 -21.11 -11.00
N ALA A 213 11.04 -21.74 -10.73
CA ALA A 213 10.32 -21.54 -9.47
C ALA A 213 11.20 -21.94 -8.28
N GLU A 214 11.92 -23.07 -8.38
CA GLU A 214 12.83 -23.51 -7.33
C GLU A 214 13.96 -22.53 -7.03
N ASP A 215 14.58 -21.97 -8.07
CA ASP A 215 15.60 -20.92 -7.92
C ASP A 215 15.03 -19.66 -7.24
N LEU A 216 13.84 -19.21 -7.65
CA LEU A 216 13.21 -18.03 -7.07
C LEU A 216 12.85 -18.24 -5.59
N MET A 217 12.31 -19.40 -5.23
CA MET A 217 11.99 -19.78 -3.85
C MET A 217 13.26 -19.89 -2.98
N GLY A 218 14.39 -20.31 -3.56
CA GLY A 218 15.67 -20.46 -2.85
C GLY A 218 16.35 -19.14 -2.43
N LYS A 219 15.89 -17.99 -2.90
CA LYS A 219 16.55 -16.68 -2.68
C LYS A 219 16.21 -15.98 -1.34
N GLY A 220 15.48 -16.63 -0.44
CA GLY A 220 15.22 -16.12 0.92
C GLY A 220 14.44 -14.79 0.98
N THR A 221 14.70 -13.97 2.00
CA THR A 221 13.93 -12.75 2.36
C THR A 221 14.44 -11.44 1.74
N ALA A 222 15.57 -11.48 1.03
CA ALA A 222 16.18 -10.30 0.41
C ALA A 222 15.17 -9.46 -0.39
N SER A 223 15.12 -8.16 -0.09
CA SER A 223 14.14 -7.23 -0.66
C SER A 223 14.72 -5.87 -0.99
N ASP A 224 14.56 -5.45 -2.24
CA ASP A 224 14.83 -4.11 -2.75
C ASP A 224 13.59 -3.45 -3.39
N GLN A 225 13.75 -2.22 -3.87
CA GLN A 225 12.69 -1.44 -4.52
C GLN A 225 12.64 -1.60 -6.07
N PHE A 226 13.45 -2.48 -6.67
CA PHE A 226 13.72 -2.48 -8.12
C PHE A 226 13.43 -3.80 -8.82
N GLY A 227 12.54 -4.64 -8.28
CA GLY A 227 12.15 -5.89 -8.94
C GLY A 227 12.86 -7.14 -8.41
N HIS A 228 13.74 -7.00 -7.41
CA HIS A 228 14.45 -8.11 -6.77
C HIS A 228 14.04 -8.28 -5.30
N ASN A 229 12.73 -8.23 -5.05
CA ASN A 229 12.19 -8.49 -3.72
C ASN A 229 11.36 -9.77 -3.63
N VAL A 230 11.00 -10.13 -2.40
CA VAL A 230 10.20 -11.33 -2.13
C VAL A 230 8.79 -11.26 -2.73
N GLY A 231 8.24 -10.05 -2.89
CA GLY A 231 6.93 -9.83 -3.53
C GLY A 231 6.91 -10.18 -5.00
N ASP A 232 7.85 -9.63 -5.78
CA ASP A 232 7.97 -9.92 -7.22
C ASP A 232 8.25 -11.41 -7.49
N ARG A 233 9.03 -12.05 -6.62
CA ARG A 233 9.27 -13.50 -6.69
C ARG A 233 8.00 -14.30 -6.37
N SER A 234 7.26 -13.90 -5.33
CA SER A 234 5.99 -14.53 -4.96
C SER A 234 4.94 -14.39 -6.05
N GLU A 235 4.82 -13.22 -6.68
CA GLU A 235 3.95 -13.00 -7.84
C GLU A 235 4.28 -13.98 -8.97
N LYS A 236 5.54 -14.02 -9.40
CA LYS A 236 5.99 -14.90 -10.50
C LYS A 236 5.74 -16.37 -10.20
N VAL A 237 6.05 -16.82 -8.98
CA VAL A 237 5.82 -18.20 -8.54
C VAL A 237 4.32 -18.51 -8.47
N ALA A 238 3.49 -17.61 -7.95
CA ALA A 238 2.05 -17.80 -7.85
C ALA A 238 1.36 -17.88 -9.22
N VAL A 239 1.74 -17.01 -10.16
CA VAL A 239 1.20 -17.03 -11.54
C VAL A 239 1.67 -18.28 -12.29
N ALA A 240 2.93 -18.66 -12.15
CA ALA A 240 3.44 -19.89 -12.76
C ALA A 240 2.80 -21.15 -12.16
N TYR A 241 2.53 -21.14 -10.84
CA TYR A 241 1.78 -22.20 -10.15
C TYR A 241 0.40 -22.39 -10.75
N ASP A 242 -0.35 -21.29 -10.94
CA ASP A 242 -1.68 -21.32 -11.56
C ASP A 242 -1.61 -21.88 -13.01
N LEU A 243 -0.64 -21.44 -13.79
CA LEU A 243 -0.45 -21.87 -15.19
C LEU A 243 0.04 -23.33 -15.31
N CYS A 244 0.84 -23.82 -14.37
CA CYS A 244 1.47 -25.14 -14.45
C CYS A 244 0.88 -26.16 -13.48
N TYR A 245 -0.21 -25.82 -12.77
CA TYR A 245 -0.80 -26.60 -11.68
C TYR A 245 -1.01 -28.09 -12.03
N GLY A 246 -1.54 -28.38 -13.22
CA GLY A 246 -1.81 -29.74 -13.68
C GLY A 246 -0.59 -30.52 -14.18
N ALA A 247 0.55 -29.85 -14.41
CA ALA A 247 1.80 -30.47 -14.83
C ALA A 247 2.75 -30.72 -13.66
N TRP A 248 2.72 -29.89 -12.63
CA TRP A 248 3.65 -29.99 -11.50
C TRP A 248 3.28 -31.13 -10.54
N PRO A 249 4.26 -31.90 -10.03
CA PRO A 249 4.03 -32.97 -9.06
C PRO A 249 3.36 -32.47 -7.76
N PRO A 250 2.49 -33.29 -7.12
CA PRO A 250 1.78 -32.88 -5.90
C PRO A 250 2.68 -32.40 -4.75
N ASP A 251 3.79 -33.08 -4.50
CA ASP A 251 4.78 -32.71 -3.49
C ASP A 251 5.43 -31.34 -3.78
N PHE A 252 5.71 -31.07 -5.06
CA PHE A 252 6.19 -29.76 -5.48
C PHE A 252 5.13 -28.67 -5.31
N ARG A 253 3.86 -28.96 -5.61
CA ARG A 253 2.76 -28.01 -5.38
C ARG A 253 2.64 -27.66 -3.91
N THR A 254 2.70 -28.63 -3.00
CA THR A 254 2.71 -28.38 -1.55
C THR A 254 3.91 -27.54 -1.11
N LYS A 255 5.09 -27.72 -1.73
CA LYS A 255 6.26 -26.86 -1.49
C LYS A 255 5.99 -25.41 -1.91
N VAL A 256 5.34 -25.20 -3.06
CA VAL A 256 4.96 -23.86 -3.55
C VAL A 256 3.90 -23.22 -2.65
N GLU A 257 2.85 -23.95 -2.27
CA GLU A 257 1.80 -23.47 -1.36
C GLU A 257 2.38 -22.98 -0.04
N ARG A 258 3.26 -23.78 0.59
CA ARG A 258 3.97 -23.41 1.82
C ARG A 258 4.85 -22.18 1.63
N TYR A 259 5.53 -22.05 0.49
CA TYR A 259 6.32 -20.86 0.17
C TYR A 259 5.45 -19.61 0.09
N LEU A 260 4.31 -19.67 -0.61
CA LEU A 260 3.40 -18.54 -0.79
C LEU A 260 2.75 -18.09 0.53
N VAL A 261 2.40 -19.02 1.41
CA VAL A 261 1.95 -18.71 2.78
C VAL A 261 3.08 -18.05 3.59
N TRP A 262 4.27 -18.65 3.57
CA TRP A 262 5.42 -18.15 4.32
C TRP A 262 5.81 -16.72 3.90
N THR A 263 5.92 -16.44 2.59
CA THR A 263 6.24 -15.09 2.12
C THR A 263 5.16 -14.08 2.51
N SER A 264 3.89 -14.49 2.48
CA SER A 264 2.77 -13.66 2.91
C SER A 264 2.86 -13.29 4.39
N HIS A 265 3.20 -14.24 5.25
CA HIS A 265 3.41 -13.97 6.68
C HIS A 265 4.64 -13.08 6.94
N MET A 266 5.71 -13.27 6.17
CA MET A 266 6.90 -12.41 6.26
C MET A 266 6.59 -10.95 5.94
N VAL A 267 5.82 -10.71 4.88
CA VAL A 267 5.42 -9.37 4.45
C VAL A 267 4.43 -8.72 5.43
N MET A 268 3.48 -9.50 5.96
CA MET A 268 2.39 -8.94 6.78
C MET A 268 2.75 -8.79 8.26
N PHE A 269 3.60 -9.66 8.83
CA PHE A 269 3.80 -9.73 10.28
C PHE A 269 5.27 -9.75 10.74
N HIS A 270 6.23 -10.03 9.85
CA HIS A 270 7.65 -10.16 10.20
C HIS A 270 8.56 -9.20 9.42
N GLN A 271 8.10 -7.95 9.25
CA GLN A 271 8.69 -6.94 8.38
C GLN A 271 10.18 -6.66 8.63
N THR A 272 10.66 -6.72 9.87
CA THR A 272 12.07 -6.45 10.19
C THR A 272 13.03 -7.52 9.65
N GLY A 273 12.50 -8.70 9.29
CA GLY A 273 13.26 -9.78 8.66
C GLY A 273 13.50 -9.60 7.16
N LEU A 274 12.98 -8.52 6.54
CA LEU A 274 13.15 -8.23 5.11
C LEU A 274 14.22 -7.16 4.88
N ASN A 275 13.90 -5.91 5.22
CA ASN A 275 14.82 -4.78 5.18
C ASN A 275 14.30 -3.66 6.09
N ARG A 276 15.14 -3.16 6.99
CA ARG A 276 14.75 -2.11 7.97
C ARG A 276 14.45 -0.75 7.35
N GLY A 277 14.88 -0.50 6.11
CA GLY A 277 14.63 0.75 5.38
C GLY A 277 13.30 0.79 4.62
N ILE A 278 12.50 -0.29 4.64
CA ILE A 278 11.23 -0.34 3.91
C ILE A 278 10.23 0.63 4.53
N ASN A 279 9.64 1.48 3.67
CA ASN A 279 8.44 2.22 4.02
C ASN A 279 7.20 1.35 3.76
N TRP A 280 6.52 0.97 4.85
CA TRP A 280 5.38 0.04 4.84
C TRP A 280 4.04 0.67 4.46
N HIS A 281 4.02 1.95 4.07
CA HIS A 281 2.81 2.60 3.56
C HIS A 281 2.43 2.00 2.20
N VAL A 282 1.16 1.64 1.96
CA VAL A 282 0.73 0.94 0.72
C VAL A 282 1.08 1.69 -0.59
N CYS A 283 1.23 3.01 -0.53
CA CYS A 283 1.63 3.85 -1.67
C CYS A 283 3.13 3.82 -1.97
N SER A 284 3.96 3.28 -1.07
CA SER A 284 5.40 3.33 -1.23
C SER A 284 5.86 2.35 -2.30
N ASN A 285 6.79 2.83 -3.13
CA ASN A 285 7.57 2.02 -4.06
C ASN A 285 8.28 0.81 -3.43
N TRP A 286 8.47 0.76 -2.11
CA TRP A 286 9.07 -0.40 -1.43
C TRP A 286 8.04 -1.48 -1.08
N SER A 287 6.92 -1.12 -0.47
CA SER A 287 5.97 -2.10 0.07
C SER A 287 4.85 -2.46 -0.89
N ALA A 288 4.49 -1.61 -1.85
CA ALA A 288 3.46 -1.95 -2.85
C ALA A 288 3.81 -3.21 -3.67
N PRO A 289 5.06 -3.43 -4.14
CA PRO A 289 5.45 -4.69 -4.78
C PRO A 289 5.38 -5.89 -3.83
N LEU A 290 5.74 -5.71 -2.55
CA LEU A 290 5.64 -6.76 -1.53
C LEU A 290 4.20 -7.21 -1.31
N TYR A 291 3.28 -6.25 -1.12
CA TYR A 291 1.86 -6.53 -0.98
C TYR A 291 1.25 -7.13 -2.26
N THR A 292 1.75 -6.75 -3.45
CA THR A 292 1.33 -7.34 -4.72
C THR A 292 1.63 -8.83 -4.76
N GLY A 293 2.81 -9.25 -4.29
CA GLY A 293 3.17 -10.66 -4.18
C GLY A 293 2.19 -11.44 -3.29
N VAL A 294 1.76 -10.86 -2.17
CA VAL A 294 0.72 -11.45 -1.30
C VAL A 294 -0.64 -11.50 -2.00
N GLY A 295 -0.99 -10.46 -2.76
CA GLY A 295 -2.18 -10.45 -3.61
C GLY A 295 -2.22 -11.65 -4.55
N PHE A 296 -1.17 -11.86 -5.35
CA PHE A 296 -1.11 -12.97 -6.30
C PHE A 296 -1.02 -14.34 -5.62
N ALA A 297 -0.30 -14.45 -4.49
CA ALA A 297 -0.34 -15.65 -3.65
C ALA A 297 -1.79 -15.98 -3.23
N GLY A 298 -2.55 -14.96 -2.83
CA GLY A 298 -3.96 -15.06 -2.51
C GLY A 298 -4.84 -15.56 -3.67
N LEU A 299 -4.64 -15.04 -4.89
CA LEU A 299 -5.39 -15.50 -6.08
C LEU A 299 -5.06 -16.97 -6.43
N ALA A 300 -3.78 -17.34 -6.32
CA ALA A 300 -3.33 -18.69 -6.60
C ALA A 300 -3.89 -19.71 -5.60
N LEU A 301 -3.97 -19.36 -4.31
CA LEU A 301 -4.45 -20.24 -3.25
C LEU A 301 -5.96 -20.16 -2.96
N TRP A 302 -6.67 -19.25 -3.64
CA TRP A 302 -8.08 -18.99 -3.36
C TRP A 302 -8.94 -20.26 -3.46
N ARG A 303 -9.59 -20.62 -2.34
CA ARG A 303 -10.44 -21.80 -2.19
C ARG A 303 -9.77 -23.13 -2.58
N GLU A 304 -8.46 -23.22 -2.50
CA GLU A 304 -7.77 -24.52 -2.48
C GLU A 304 -8.10 -25.25 -1.16
N LYS A 305 -8.23 -26.57 -1.22
CA LYS A 305 -8.60 -27.39 -0.06
C LYS A 305 -7.44 -27.49 0.92
N GLY A 306 -7.75 -27.59 2.20
CA GLY A 306 -6.77 -27.80 3.26
C GLY A 306 -7.34 -28.54 4.45
N PRO A 307 -6.47 -28.95 5.40
CA PRO A 307 -6.92 -29.61 6.62
C PRO A 307 -7.83 -28.68 7.43
N GLN A 308 -8.70 -29.26 8.23
CA GLN A 308 -9.47 -28.52 9.22
C GLN A 308 -8.50 -27.79 10.18
N PRO A 309 -8.77 -26.53 10.55
CA PRO A 309 -7.96 -25.80 11.52
C PRO A 309 -7.75 -26.60 12.83
N PRO A 310 -6.51 -26.77 13.31
CA PRO A 310 -6.23 -27.53 14.52
C PRO A 310 -6.75 -26.80 15.75
N LYS A 311 -7.33 -27.54 16.69
CA LYS A 311 -7.85 -26.97 17.94
C LYS A 311 -6.70 -26.45 18.81
N PRO A 312 -6.74 -25.20 19.30
CA PRO A 312 -5.73 -24.68 20.21
C PRO A 312 -5.61 -25.56 21.48
N PRO A 313 -4.41 -26.07 21.81
CA PRO A 313 -4.24 -26.90 23.00
C PRO A 313 -4.52 -26.10 24.27
N PRO A 314 -5.08 -26.72 25.32
CA PRO A 314 -5.28 -26.05 26.60
C PRO A 314 -3.92 -25.61 27.18
N PRO A 315 -3.82 -24.39 27.76
CA PRO A 315 -2.60 -23.97 28.42
C PRO A 315 -2.40 -24.83 29.68
N ALA A 316 -1.14 -25.21 29.94
CA ALA A 316 -0.79 -25.90 31.18
C ALA A 316 -0.53 -24.91 32.34
N THR A 317 -0.87 -23.63 32.14
CA THR A 317 -0.80 -22.61 33.18
C THR A 317 -1.62 -23.00 34.44
N GLY A 318 -0.99 -22.87 35.60
CA GLY A 318 -1.49 -23.29 36.90
C GLY A 318 -1.15 -24.74 37.23
N ALA A 319 -0.42 -25.47 36.38
CA ALA A 319 -0.02 -26.85 36.66
C ALA A 319 0.91 -26.93 37.88
N GLU A 320 0.70 -27.98 38.68
CA GLU A 320 1.66 -28.43 39.68
C GLU A 320 2.58 -29.46 39.04
N VAL A 321 3.78 -29.03 38.68
CA VAL A 321 4.78 -29.87 38.03
C VAL A 321 5.64 -30.50 39.12
N GLN A 322 5.48 -31.81 39.28
CA GLN A 322 6.27 -32.58 40.23
C GLN A 322 7.70 -32.77 39.72
N PRO A 323 8.71 -32.77 40.61
CA PRO A 323 10.07 -33.13 40.21
C PRO A 323 10.09 -34.57 39.68
N ALA A 324 11.04 -34.88 38.81
CA ALA A 324 11.14 -36.22 38.26
C ALA A 324 11.53 -37.22 39.38
N ALA A 325 10.59 -38.08 39.75
CA ALA A 325 10.80 -39.12 40.76
C ALA A 325 11.85 -40.13 40.27
N ASP A 326 12.78 -40.51 41.15
CA ASP A 326 13.82 -41.51 40.91
C ASP A 326 14.71 -41.22 39.67
N TYR A 327 14.79 -39.96 39.24
CA TYR A 327 15.53 -39.55 38.05
C TYR A 327 17.01 -39.29 38.35
N THR A 328 17.88 -39.96 37.60
CA THR A 328 19.31 -39.66 37.54
C THR A 328 19.66 -39.15 36.14
N PRO A 329 20.32 -37.98 36.01
CA PRO A 329 20.77 -37.48 34.71
C PRO A 329 21.67 -38.48 33.98
N GLY A 330 21.37 -38.71 32.69
CA GLY A 330 22.16 -39.58 31.82
C GLY A 330 23.58 -39.06 31.58
N LYS A 331 24.44 -39.88 30.97
CA LYS A 331 25.85 -39.53 30.79
C LYS A 331 26.01 -38.23 29.97
N GLY A 332 26.77 -37.28 30.52
CA GLY A 332 27.06 -36.00 29.84
C GLY A 332 25.89 -35.01 29.80
N VAL A 333 24.78 -35.29 30.49
CA VAL A 333 23.65 -34.36 30.62
C VAL A 333 24.02 -33.26 31.64
N PRO A 334 23.91 -31.97 31.28
CA PRO A 334 24.16 -30.88 32.22
C PRO A 334 23.05 -30.76 33.26
N VAL A 335 23.44 -30.41 34.50
CA VAL A 335 22.54 -30.07 35.60
C VAL A 335 22.85 -28.64 36.04
N ALA A 336 21.89 -27.73 35.86
CA ALA A 336 21.98 -26.34 36.25
C ALA A 336 21.19 -26.08 37.53
N LYS A 337 21.75 -25.31 38.46
CA LYS A 337 20.97 -24.78 39.60
C LYS A 337 19.97 -23.75 39.10
N PHE A 338 18.77 -23.76 39.67
CA PHE A 338 17.76 -22.75 39.39
C PHE A 338 18.30 -21.34 39.65
N GLN A 339 18.10 -20.44 38.67
CA GLN A 339 18.42 -19.02 38.77
C GLN A 339 17.27 -18.23 38.16
N ASP A 340 16.76 -17.25 38.90
CA ASP A 340 15.60 -16.45 38.48
C ASP A 340 15.90 -15.69 37.18
N GLY A 341 15.14 -15.98 36.13
CA GLY A 341 15.23 -15.28 34.86
C GLY A 341 16.53 -15.50 34.09
N GLU A 342 17.29 -16.55 34.42
CA GLU A 342 18.52 -16.95 33.71
C GLU A 342 18.33 -18.26 32.95
N MET A 343 18.87 -18.31 31.74
CA MET A 343 18.91 -19.55 30.93
C MET A 343 20.00 -20.48 31.47
N PRO A 344 19.76 -21.80 31.60
CA PRO A 344 20.81 -22.78 31.88
C PRO A 344 22.02 -22.60 30.96
N ALA A 345 23.22 -22.62 31.54
CA ALA A 345 24.45 -22.31 30.81
C ALA A 345 24.79 -23.39 29.76
N GLU A 346 24.51 -24.65 30.05
CA GLU A 346 24.91 -25.79 29.24
C GLU A 346 23.70 -26.62 28.80
N TRP A 347 23.72 -27.07 27.54
CA TRP A 347 22.66 -27.84 26.89
C TRP A 347 23.25 -28.96 26.06
N ILE A 348 22.53 -30.08 25.94
CA ILE A 348 22.73 -31.02 24.83
C ILE A 348 21.62 -30.81 23.82
N TYR A 349 21.85 -31.11 22.55
CA TYR A 349 20.85 -30.92 21.51
C TYR A 349 20.95 -31.96 20.40
N VAL A 350 19.84 -32.07 19.66
CA VAL A 350 19.72 -32.80 18.40
C VAL A 350 18.75 -32.01 17.51
N GLY A 351 18.89 -32.01 16.19
CA GLY A 351 17.98 -31.20 15.38
C GLY A 351 18.21 -31.23 13.89
N GLY A 352 17.48 -30.36 13.19
CA GLY A 352 17.44 -30.34 11.73
C GLY A 352 16.49 -31.38 11.12
N PHE A 353 15.50 -31.85 11.90
CA PHE A 353 14.52 -32.84 11.44
C PHE A 353 13.39 -32.19 10.65
N LYS A 354 12.84 -32.90 9.67
CA LYS A 354 11.70 -32.46 8.85
C LYS A 354 10.53 -33.42 9.07
N PRO A 355 9.86 -33.35 10.23
CA PRO A 355 8.77 -34.27 10.54
C PRO A 355 7.60 -34.09 9.56
N ALA A 356 6.90 -35.19 9.28
CA ALA A 356 5.56 -35.11 8.74
C ALA A 356 4.60 -34.45 9.75
N GLU A 357 3.44 -34.01 9.28
CA GLU A 357 2.44 -33.39 10.17
C GLU A 357 2.03 -34.37 11.28
N GLY A 358 2.17 -33.93 12.53
CA GLY A 358 1.87 -34.74 13.72
C GLY A 358 2.93 -35.78 14.12
N GLU A 359 4.02 -35.92 13.36
CA GLU A 359 5.13 -36.81 13.72
C GLU A 359 5.97 -36.20 14.86
N ASP A 360 6.24 -36.98 15.92
CA ASP A 360 7.19 -36.61 16.98
C ASP A 360 8.57 -37.22 16.67
N PRO A 361 9.59 -36.39 16.31
CA PRO A 361 10.94 -36.89 16.04
C PRO A 361 11.53 -37.71 17.19
N LEU A 362 11.14 -37.47 18.45
CA LEU A 362 11.66 -38.16 19.62
C LEU A 362 10.86 -39.41 19.99
N ALA A 363 9.86 -39.83 19.19
CA ALA A 363 8.97 -40.95 19.52
C ALA A 363 9.72 -42.24 19.91
N ALA A 364 10.81 -42.56 19.22
CA ALA A 364 11.63 -43.75 19.47
C ALA A 364 12.27 -43.79 20.87
N ILE A 365 12.40 -42.64 21.54
CA ILE A 365 12.95 -42.51 22.90
C ILE A 365 11.91 -42.03 23.91
N GLY A 366 10.61 -42.26 23.61
CA GLY A 366 9.48 -41.93 24.49
C GLY A 366 8.77 -40.61 24.17
N GLY A 367 9.17 -39.91 23.11
CA GLY A 367 8.61 -38.64 22.67
C GLY A 367 9.09 -37.45 23.50
N ALA A 368 8.82 -36.22 23.05
CA ALA A 368 9.40 -35.01 23.63
C ALA A 368 9.10 -34.83 25.13
N ALA A 369 7.95 -35.32 25.62
CA ALA A 369 7.60 -35.27 27.03
C ALA A 369 8.39 -36.25 27.91
N LYS A 370 8.63 -37.48 27.44
CA LYS A 370 9.24 -38.56 28.26
C LYS A 370 10.70 -38.82 27.93
N ALA A 371 11.22 -38.27 26.83
CA ALA A 371 12.62 -38.40 26.45
C ALA A 371 13.54 -37.94 27.58
N ARG A 372 14.52 -38.80 27.93
CA ARG A 372 15.59 -38.52 28.89
C ARG A 372 16.94 -38.88 28.23
N PRO A 373 17.34 -38.15 27.18
CA PRO A 373 18.50 -38.51 26.38
C PRO A 373 19.80 -38.29 27.16
N GLU A 374 20.81 -39.06 26.80
CA GLU A 374 22.21 -38.81 27.17
C GLU A 374 23.04 -38.45 25.93
N VAL A 375 24.26 -37.97 26.14
CA VAL A 375 25.16 -37.67 25.02
C VAL A 375 25.46 -38.96 24.25
N GLY A 376 25.19 -38.94 22.95
CA GLY A 376 25.32 -40.10 22.05
C GLY A 376 23.99 -40.81 21.74
N ALA A 377 22.89 -40.51 22.44
CA ALA A 377 21.57 -41.05 22.14
C ALA A 377 21.16 -40.67 20.71
N SER A 378 20.78 -41.66 19.89
CA SER A 378 20.47 -41.51 18.47
C SER A 378 18.96 -41.37 18.22
N VAL A 379 18.60 -40.49 17.29
CA VAL A 379 17.21 -40.23 16.88
C VAL A 379 17.15 -40.12 15.36
N SER A 380 16.09 -40.67 14.75
CA SER A 380 15.86 -40.57 13.30
C SER A 380 14.44 -40.08 13.00
N CYS A 381 14.32 -39.10 12.10
CA CYS A 381 13.04 -38.55 11.64
C CYS A 381 13.21 -37.86 10.28
N GLY A 382 12.23 -38.00 9.38
CA GLY A 382 12.24 -37.32 8.07
C GLY A 382 13.47 -37.62 7.21
N GLY A 383 13.97 -38.87 7.25
CA GLY A 383 15.16 -39.29 6.50
C GLY A 383 16.51 -38.79 7.05
N ARG A 384 16.51 -38.15 8.22
CA ARG A 384 17.71 -37.67 8.92
C ARG A 384 17.92 -38.45 10.21
N SER A 385 19.15 -38.88 10.47
CA SER A 385 19.57 -39.53 11.72
C SER A 385 20.67 -38.69 12.38
N GLU A 386 20.48 -38.33 13.65
CA GLU A 386 21.39 -37.47 14.42
C GLU A 386 21.51 -37.98 15.85
N THR A 387 22.56 -37.57 16.56
CA THR A 387 22.79 -37.93 17.97
C THR A 387 22.80 -36.71 18.86
N PHE A 388 22.25 -36.84 20.07
CA PHE A 388 22.36 -35.82 21.11
C PHE A 388 23.82 -35.54 21.44
N ARG A 389 24.19 -34.26 21.44
CA ARG A 389 25.57 -33.79 21.67
C ARG A 389 25.58 -32.46 22.44
N PRO A 390 26.65 -32.13 23.18
CA PRO A 390 26.79 -30.83 23.82
C PRO A 390 26.66 -29.67 22.81
N LEU A 391 25.98 -28.60 23.21
CA LEU A 391 25.90 -27.37 22.43
C LEU A 391 27.24 -26.63 22.52
N SER A 392 27.83 -26.30 21.38
CA SER A 392 29.18 -25.73 21.35
C SER A 392 29.20 -24.24 21.66
N ARG A 393 30.15 -23.82 22.50
CA ARG A 393 30.50 -22.41 22.76
C ARG A 393 31.49 -21.83 21.76
N GLU A 394 31.96 -22.63 20.80
CA GLU A 394 32.73 -22.08 19.68
C GLU A 394 31.90 -21.03 18.94
N LYS A 395 32.61 -20.01 18.45
CA LYS A 395 31.99 -18.93 17.68
C LYS A 395 31.16 -19.52 16.53
N ASP A 396 29.90 -19.09 16.45
CA ASP A 396 28.95 -19.49 15.40
C ASP A 396 28.63 -21.00 15.36
N LYS A 397 28.57 -21.66 16.52
CA LYS A 397 28.24 -23.10 16.62
C LYS A 397 27.09 -23.46 17.57
N GLY A 398 26.61 -22.56 18.42
CA GLY A 398 25.52 -22.91 19.34
C GLY A 398 25.05 -21.80 20.26
N TYR A 399 25.96 -20.95 20.72
CA TYR A 399 25.64 -19.77 21.54
C TYR A 399 25.96 -18.47 20.81
N TRP A 400 25.19 -17.42 21.11
CA TRP A 400 25.43 -16.08 20.62
C TRP A 400 25.00 -15.02 21.65
N SER A 401 25.78 -13.96 21.77
CA SER A 401 25.49 -12.81 22.63
C SER A 401 25.88 -11.50 21.93
N THR A 402 25.16 -10.42 22.23
CA THR A 402 25.48 -9.07 21.75
C THR A 402 25.02 -8.04 22.78
N PRO A 403 25.76 -6.93 23.00
CA PRO A 403 25.33 -5.87 23.92
C PRO A 403 23.94 -5.29 23.59
N ASN A 404 23.53 -5.34 22.32
CA ASN A 404 22.32 -4.70 21.81
C ASN A 404 21.05 -5.56 21.91
N MET A 405 21.15 -6.84 22.32
CA MET A 405 20.01 -7.74 22.49
C MET A 405 20.10 -8.41 23.86
N MET A 406 18.95 -8.55 24.54
CA MET A 406 18.83 -9.22 25.83
C MET A 406 19.87 -8.76 26.87
N ARG A 407 20.31 -7.49 26.79
CA ARG A 407 21.33 -6.88 27.67
C ARG A 407 22.66 -7.65 27.73
N GLY A 408 23.10 -8.22 26.61
CA GLY A 408 24.40 -8.92 26.52
C GLY A 408 24.41 -10.35 27.04
N LYS A 409 23.25 -10.91 27.42
CA LYS A 409 23.14 -12.29 27.89
C LYS A 409 23.28 -13.31 26.74
N ASP A 410 23.77 -14.51 27.07
CA ASP A 410 23.86 -15.64 26.15
C ASP A 410 22.46 -16.08 25.67
N MET A 411 22.38 -16.42 24.39
CA MET A 411 21.21 -17.01 23.73
C MET A 411 21.65 -18.26 22.96
N ILE A 412 20.73 -19.20 22.79
CA ILE A 412 20.92 -20.34 21.89
C ILE A 412 20.70 -19.87 20.45
N ASP A 413 21.70 -20.07 19.59
CA ASP A 413 21.62 -19.86 18.15
C ASP A 413 21.24 -21.15 17.46
N ILE A 414 19.93 -21.34 17.29
CA ILE A 414 19.35 -22.56 16.72
C ILE A 414 19.86 -22.75 15.29
N THR A 415 19.91 -21.66 14.51
CA THR A 415 20.35 -21.66 13.11
C THR A 415 21.73 -22.26 12.95
N ASN A 416 22.71 -21.76 13.70
CA ASN A 416 24.08 -22.22 13.54
C ASN A 416 24.33 -23.55 14.25
N ALA A 417 23.61 -23.86 15.34
CA ALA A 417 23.66 -25.16 15.98
C ALA A 417 23.36 -26.30 15.00
N ILE A 418 22.35 -26.14 14.13
CA ILE A 418 21.93 -27.21 13.20
C ILE A 418 22.50 -27.06 11.78
N GLY A 419 23.43 -26.12 11.56
CA GLY A 419 24.00 -25.88 10.23
C GLY A 419 22.99 -25.32 9.22
N ARG A 420 22.07 -24.45 9.68
CA ARG A 420 21.09 -23.71 8.87
C ARG A 420 20.15 -24.60 8.05
N VAL A 421 19.79 -25.75 8.59
CA VAL A 421 18.76 -26.62 8.03
C VAL A 421 17.40 -25.98 8.29
N TYR A 422 16.92 -25.16 7.37
CA TYR A 422 15.65 -24.44 7.51
C TYR A 422 14.42 -25.33 7.38
N PHE A 423 13.28 -24.82 7.86
CA PHE A 423 11.99 -25.53 7.91
C PHE A 423 12.14 -26.86 8.65
N SER A 424 12.74 -26.80 9.84
CA SER A 424 13.09 -27.98 10.62
C SER A 424 12.76 -27.81 12.11
N THR A 425 12.66 -28.93 12.80
CA THR A 425 12.44 -29.02 14.24
C THR A 425 13.70 -29.53 14.94
N SER A 426 14.01 -28.92 16.08
CA SER A 426 15.19 -29.22 16.89
C SER A 426 14.84 -29.28 18.37
N PHE A 427 15.65 -30.03 19.13
CA PHE A 427 15.42 -30.36 20.53
C PHE A 427 16.66 -30.05 21.35
N PHE A 428 16.48 -29.31 22.44
CA PHE A 428 17.54 -28.92 23.38
C PHE A 428 17.17 -29.43 24.77
N TYR A 429 18.12 -30.06 25.46
CA TYR A 429 17.87 -30.74 26.72
C TYR A 429 18.88 -30.36 27.81
N THR A 430 18.38 -30.13 29.02
CA THR A 430 19.16 -29.87 30.24
C THR A 430 18.35 -30.31 31.46
N VAL A 431 18.93 -30.24 32.66
CA VAL A 431 18.23 -30.53 33.92
C VAL A 431 18.35 -29.32 34.84
N ILE A 432 17.25 -28.88 35.45
CA ILE A 432 17.24 -27.82 36.46
C ILE A 432 17.09 -28.44 37.85
N GLU A 433 18.02 -28.13 38.75
CA GLU A 433 17.92 -28.40 40.18
C GLU A 433 17.24 -27.22 40.88
N ASN A 434 16.03 -27.45 41.38
CA ASN A 434 15.27 -26.46 42.15
C ASN A 434 15.34 -26.80 43.65
N ASP A 435 15.66 -25.81 44.47
CA ASP A 435 15.99 -25.97 45.89
C ASP A 435 14.80 -25.75 46.85
N LYS A 436 13.76 -25.04 46.41
CA LYS A 436 12.56 -24.75 47.20
C LYS A 436 11.29 -24.68 46.32
N PRO A 437 10.09 -24.82 46.89
CA PRO A 437 8.85 -24.61 46.13
C PRO A 437 8.72 -23.17 45.58
N ARG A 438 8.44 -23.01 44.29
CA ARG A 438 8.34 -21.71 43.58
C ARG A 438 7.20 -21.72 42.56
N TRP A 439 6.62 -20.55 42.30
CA TRP A 439 5.86 -20.32 41.07
C TRP A 439 6.83 -19.81 40.01
N VAL A 440 6.76 -20.36 38.80
CA VAL A 440 7.65 -20.01 37.70
C VAL A 440 6.87 -19.74 36.43
N GLU A 441 7.16 -18.63 35.76
CA GLU A 441 6.73 -18.35 34.39
C GLU A 441 7.79 -18.85 33.41
N VAL A 442 7.35 -19.55 32.37
CA VAL A 442 8.23 -19.99 31.28
C VAL A 442 8.44 -18.84 30.29
N SER A 443 9.71 -18.47 30.05
CA SER A 443 10.06 -17.58 28.94
C SER A 443 11.18 -18.18 28.11
N THR A 444 10.95 -18.28 26.82
CA THR A 444 11.90 -18.79 25.82
C THR A 444 12.44 -17.69 24.93
N GLY A 445 11.81 -16.51 24.90
CA GLY A 445 12.19 -15.46 23.94
C GLY A 445 11.94 -15.84 22.48
N ASN A 446 11.32 -17.00 22.22
CA ASN A 446 10.95 -17.49 20.90
C ASN A 446 9.61 -18.23 20.99
N ALA A 447 8.53 -17.58 20.57
CA ALA A 447 7.17 -18.13 20.72
C ALA A 447 6.92 -19.45 19.96
N ALA A 448 7.83 -19.87 19.06
CA ALA A 448 7.76 -21.18 18.40
C ALA A 448 8.39 -22.32 19.24
N ALA A 449 8.98 -22.00 20.39
CA ALA A 449 9.55 -22.99 21.30
C ALA A 449 8.52 -23.48 22.32
N GLU A 450 8.52 -24.79 22.54
CA GLU A 450 7.74 -25.48 23.56
C GLU A 450 8.69 -26.07 24.60
N VAL A 451 8.34 -25.97 25.88
CA VAL A 451 9.17 -26.44 26.99
C VAL A 451 8.44 -27.59 27.70
N TYR A 452 9.03 -28.78 27.72
CA TYR A 452 8.56 -29.89 28.54
C TYR A 452 9.35 -29.90 29.84
N LEU A 453 8.73 -29.42 30.91
CA LEU A 453 9.30 -29.36 32.26
C LEU A 453 8.86 -30.61 33.04
N ALA A 454 9.80 -31.51 33.33
CA ALA A 454 9.54 -32.85 33.86
C ALA A 454 8.46 -33.63 33.08
N GLY A 455 8.32 -33.34 31.78
CA GLY A 455 7.32 -33.93 30.88
C GLY A 455 5.97 -33.21 30.79
N VAL A 456 5.74 -32.17 31.59
CA VAL A 456 4.59 -31.28 31.43
C VAL A 456 4.91 -30.24 30.36
N ARG A 457 4.12 -30.22 29.28
CA ARG A 457 4.27 -29.26 28.18
C ARG A 457 3.80 -27.87 28.62
N LEU A 458 4.70 -26.90 28.62
CA LEU A 458 4.50 -25.48 28.89
C LEU A 458 4.93 -24.68 27.66
N VAL A 459 4.30 -23.55 27.42
CA VAL A 459 4.68 -22.60 26.35
C VAL A 459 5.06 -21.23 26.94
N GLU A 460 5.55 -20.31 26.10
CA GLU A 460 5.85 -18.93 26.51
C GLU A 460 4.69 -18.31 27.31
N GLY A 461 4.98 -17.82 28.52
CA GLY A 461 4.02 -17.17 29.42
C GLY A 461 3.22 -18.10 30.33
N ASP A 462 3.27 -19.43 30.14
CA ASP A 462 2.63 -20.36 31.08
C ASP A 462 3.31 -20.24 32.45
N CYS A 463 2.50 -20.16 33.51
CA CYS A 463 2.98 -20.14 34.88
C CYS A 463 2.68 -21.49 35.56
N ALA A 464 3.66 -22.10 36.21
CA ALA A 464 3.53 -23.39 36.88
C ALA A 464 4.09 -23.36 38.31
N ARG A 465 3.58 -24.23 39.17
CA ARG A 465 4.14 -24.47 40.51
C ARG A 465 5.13 -25.62 40.42
N ILE A 466 6.33 -25.42 40.93
CA ILE A 466 7.37 -26.44 41.06
C ILE A 466 7.76 -26.60 42.52
N ASP A 467 8.02 -27.84 42.94
CA ASP A 467 8.59 -28.17 44.26
C ASP A 467 10.10 -28.37 44.21
N LYS A 468 10.73 -28.59 45.36
CA LYS A 468 12.15 -28.93 45.45
C LYS A 468 12.44 -30.25 44.72
N GLY A 469 13.43 -30.27 43.83
CA GLY A 469 13.89 -31.49 43.15
C GLY A 469 14.54 -31.23 41.79
N LEU A 470 14.73 -32.31 41.02
CA LEU A 470 15.32 -32.28 39.68
C LEU A 470 14.24 -32.24 38.60
N TYR A 471 14.40 -31.33 37.65
CA TYR A 471 13.49 -31.12 36.52
C TYR A 471 14.22 -31.28 35.19
N PRO A 472 14.04 -32.41 34.50
CA PRO A 472 14.36 -32.54 33.09
C PRO A 472 13.65 -31.44 32.28
N VAL A 473 14.39 -30.70 31.46
CA VAL A 473 13.87 -29.65 30.59
C VAL A 473 14.19 -30.02 29.15
N MET A 474 13.17 -30.35 28.37
CA MET A 474 13.27 -30.50 26.91
C MET A 474 12.64 -29.28 26.25
N VAL A 475 13.37 -28.62 25.35
CA VAL A 475 12.86 -27.51 24.54
C VAL A 475 12.78 -27.98 23.10
N ALA A 476 11.57 -28.06 22.55
CA ALA A 476 11.32 -28.34 21.15
C ALA A 476 11.07 -27.03 20.40
N VAL A 477 11.74 -26.79 19.27
CA VAL A 477 11.58 -25.56 18.51
C VAL A 477 11.61 -25.83 17.01
N SER A 478 10.61 -25.31 16.30
CA SER A 478 10.55 -25.33 14.84
C SER A 478 10.99 -23.98 14.27
N ILE A 479 11.83 -24.01 13.23
CA ILE A 479 12.36 -22.79 12.60
C ILE A 479 11.98 -22.72 11.11
N GLY A 480 11.69 -21.51 10.64
CA GLY A 480 11.57 -21.21 9.21
C GLY A 480 12.94 -20.98 8.55
N SER A 481 13.05 -19.99 7.67
CA SER A 481 14.32 -19.53 7.10
C SER A 481 14.63 -18.08 7.47
N THR A 482 15.91 -17.73 7.44
CA THR A 482 16.42 -16.36 7.59
C THR A 482 17.55 -16.11 6.59
N ASP A 483 17.97 -14.86 6.43
CA ASP A 483 19.08 -14.49 5.54
C ASP A 483 20.39 -15.21 5.93
N PRO A 484 21.37 -15.31 5.02
CA PRO A 484 22.66 -15.95 5.31
C PRO A 484 23.42 -15.39 6.53
N TRP A 485 23.16 -14.14 6.92
CA TRP A 485 23.70 -13.51 8.13
C TRP A 485 22.72 -13.49 9.31
N GLY A 486 21.44 -13.76 9.08
CA GLY A 486 20.40 -13.77 10.11
C GLY A 486 20.53 -14.94 11.07
N ARG A 487 19.98 -14.80 12.29
CA ARG A 487 19.97 -15.84 13.33
C ARG A 487 18.58 -15.99 13.91
N ILE A 488 18.14 -17.22 14.10
CA ILE A 488 16.93 -17.57 14.87
C ILE A 488 17.41 -17.99 16.25
N LEU A 489 17.02 -17.20 17.24
CA LEU A 489 17.54 -17.27 18.60
C LEU A 489 16.45 -17.71 19.57
N MET A 490 16.85 -18.29 20.69
CA MET A 490 16.00 -18.47 21.86
C MET A 490 16.82 -18.35 23.16
N GLN A 491 16.12 -18.05 24.25
CA GLN A 491 16.64 -17.99 25.61
C GLN A 491 15.67 -18.64 26.61
N PRO A 492 15.57 -19.98 26.65
CA PRO A 492 14.70 -20.73 27.56
C PRO A 492 15.11 -20.55 29.03
N ARG A 493 14.22 -20.00 29.85
CA ARG A 493 14.43 -19.73 31.27
C ARG A 493 13.12 -19.73 32.06
N LEU A 494 13.26 -19.88 33.37
CA LEU A 494 12.16 -19.83 34.33
C LEU A 494 12.27 -18.54 35.14
N ILE A 495 11.18 -17.78 35.24
CA ILE A 495 11.11 -16.51 35.96
C ILE A 495 10.28 -16.73 37.22
N GLU A 496 10.83 -16.47 38.41
CA GLU A 496 10.11 -16.64 39.66
C GLU A 496 9.00 -15.58 39.80
N GLN A 497 7.81 -16.03 40.21
CA GLN A 497 6.64 -15.18 40.40
C GLN A 497 6.14 -15.28 41.85
N THR A 498 5.55 -14.20 42.37
CA THR A 498 4.77 -14.30 43.61
C THR A 498 3.49 -15.11 43.38
N ALA A 499 2.86 -15.60 44.44
CA ALA A 499 1.60 -16.33 44.33
C ALA A 499 0.48 -15.45 43.73
N GLU A 500 0.48 -14.15 44.05
CA GLU A 500 -0.46 -13.17 43.52
C GLU A 500 -0.22 -12.92 42.03
N GLN A 501 1.04 -12.76 41.60
CA GLN A 501 1.39 -12.61 40.19
C GLN A 501 1.03 -13.87 39.39
N ALA A 502 1.34 -15.06 39.94
CA ALA A 502 0.97 -16.33 39.33
C ALA A 502 -0.55 -16.46 39.12
N LYS A 503 -1.37 -16.08 40.12
CA LYS A 503 -2.83 -16.08 39.97
C LYS A 503 -3.29 -15.19 38.81
N VAL A 504 -2.72 -14.00 38.67
CA VAL A 504 -3.04 -13.07 37.58
C VAL A 504 -2.61 -13.65 36.22
N LEU A 505 -1.38 -14.18 36.11
CA LEU A 505 -0.86 -14.79 34.89
C LEU A 505 -1.69 -16.00 34.45
N VAL A 506 -2.08 -16.87 35.39
CA VAL A 506 -2.93 -18.04 35.14
C VAL A 506 -4.30 -17.62 34.64
N ALA A 507 -4.94 -16.64 35.29
CA ALA A 507 -6.26 -16.15 34.88
C ALA A 507 -6.19 -15.52 33.47
N ARG A 508 -5.18 -14.68 33.20
CA ARG A 508 -4.97 -14.05 31.89
C ARG A 508 -4.78 -15.09 30.79
N THR A 509 -3.88 -16.04 30.99
CA THR A 509 -3.54 -17.07 29.99
C THR A 509 -4.73 -17.98 29.68
N ARG A 510 -5.57 -18.29 30.69
CA ARG A 510 -6.84 -19.02 30.50
C ARG A 510 -7.86 -18.21 29.70
N ALA A 511 -8.06 -16.93 30.03
CA ALA A 511 -8.95 -16.05 29.28
C ALA A 511 -8.49 -15.87 27.82
N GLU A 512 -7.18 -15.73 27.57
CA GLU A 512 -6.63 -15.70 26.22
C GLU A 512 -6.86 -17.00 25.45
N HIS A 513 -6.77 -18.16 26.12
CA HIS A 513 -7.09 -19.45 25.51
C HIS A 513 -8.56 -19.57 25.13
N GLU A 514 -9.48 -19.15 26.00
CA GLU A 514 -10.92 -19.12 25.70
C GLU A 514 -11.21 -18.28 24.46
N GLU A 515 -10.54 -17.13 24.30
CA GLU A 515 -10.66 -16.31 23.10
C GLU A 515 -10.09 -17.00 21.85
N ARG A 516 -8.96 -17.70 21.97
CA ARG A 516 -8.42 -18.53 20.86
C ARG A 516 -9.37 -19.67 20.48
N ILE A 517 -10.09 -20.25 21.43
CA ILE A 517 -11.11 -21.27 21.16
C ILE A 517 -12.25 -20.67 20.33
N LYS A 518 -12.75 -19.47 20.67
CA LYS A 518 -13.78 -18.79 19.86
C LYS A 518 -13.30 -18.46 18.44
N ASP A 519 -12.05 -18.01 18.30
CA ASP A 519 -11.44 -17.76 16.98
C ASP A 519 -11.36 -19.06 16.17
N TRP A 520 -10.96 -20.17 16.79
CA TRP A 520 -10.92 -21.49 16.18
C TRP A 520 -12.31 -22.04 15.81
N GLU A 521 -13.32 -21.87 16.67
CA GLU A 521 -14.70 -22.27 16.38
C GLU A 521 -15.24 -21.55 15.14
N TYR A 522 -14.95 -20.25 15.03
CA TYR A 522 -15.27 -19.48 13.83
C TYR A 522 -14.53 -20.02 12.59
N ASP A 523 -13.23 -20.31 12.69
CA ASP A 523 -12.46 -20.86 11.58
C ASP A 523 -12.96 -22.23 11.13
N VAL A 524 -13.35 -23.10 12.05
CA VAL A 524 -13.96 -24.40 11.73
C VAL A 524 -15.31 -24.22 11.06
N ALA A 525 -16.12 -23.26 11.51
CA ALA A 525 -17.40 -22.94 10.87
C ALA A 525 -17.19 -22.45 9.43
N GLU A 526 -16.20 -21.58 9.19
CA GLU A 526 -15.85 -21.11 7.84
C GLU A 526 -15.30 -22.23 6.96
N TRP A 527 -14.43 -23.10 7.49
CA TRP A 527 -13.92 -24.27 6.77
C TRP A 527 -15.06 -25.17 6.30
N ASN A 528 -16.03 -25.47 7.17
CA ASN A 528 -17.23 -26.24 6.82
C ASN A 528 -18.09 -25.53 5.77
N ARG A 529 -18.34 -24.22 5.95
CA ARG A 529 -19.15 -23.40 5.04
C ARG A 529 -18.55 -23.33 3.63
N LEU A 530 -17.23 -23.38 3.54
CA LEU A 530 -16.46 -23.25 2.30
C LEU A 530 -16.03 -24.61 1.70
N ASP A 531 -16.70 -25.71 2.04
CA ASP A 531 -16.42 -27.07 1.53
C ASP A 531 -14.96 -27.51 1.71
N GLY A 532 -14.41 -27.24 2.90
CA GLY A 532 -13.05 -27.64 3.25
C GLY A 532 -11.94 -26.79 2.63
N ALA A 533 -12.26 -25.58 2.15
CA ALA A 533 -11.26 -24.60 1.75
C ALA A 533 -10.34 -24.26 2.94
N SER A 534 -9.04 -24.20 2.69
CA SER A 534 -8.05 -23.82 3.70
C SER A 534 -8.33 -22.40 4.21
N VAL A 535 -8.60 -22.27 5.51
CA VAL A 535 -8.82 -20.97 6.15
C VAL A 535 -7.56 -20.10 6.09
N GLU A 536 -6.38 -20.71 6.19
CA GLU A 536 -5.10 -20.00 6.05
C GLU A 536 -4.96 -19.39 4.65
N TYR A 537 -5.33 -20.13 3.61
CA TYR A 537 -5.28 -19.63 2.23
C TYR A 537 -6.30 -18.53 1.99
N MET A 538 -7.50 -18.66 2.57
CA MET A 538 -8.50 -17.60 2.54
C MET A 538 -8.03 -16.34 3.27
N ASN A 539 -7.29 -16.47 4.37
CA ASN A 539 -6.69 -15.34 5.06
C ASN A 539 -5.61 -14.66 4.19
N VAL A 540 -4.75 -15.43 3.51
CA VAL A 540 -3.77 -14.87 2.55
C VAL A 540 -4.49 -14.11 1.43
N PHE A 541 -5.56 -14.68 0.88
CA PHE A 541 -6.40 -14.02 -0.11
C PHE A 541 -6.97 -12.69 0.39
N GLU A 542 -7.62 -12.67 1.55
CA GLU A 542 -8.25 -11.45 2.06
C GLU A 542 -7.23 -10.38 2.49
N MET A 543 -6.08 -10.76 3.06
CA MET A 543 -4.98 -9.82 3.33
C MET A 543 -4.44 -9.19 2.05
N GLY A 544 -4.18 -10.02 1.03
CA GLY A 544 -3.74 -9.55 -0.29
C GLY A 544 -4.76 -8.61 -0.93
N ARG A 545 -6.03 -9.00 -0.95
CA ARG A 545 -7.15 -8.20 -1.47
C ARG A 545 -7.27 -6.86 -0.73
N LEU A 546 -7.22 -6.88 0.60
CA LEU A 546 -7.30 -5.69 1.43
C LEU A 546 -6.19 -4.69 1.10
N MET A 547 -4.93 -5.14 1.01
CA MET A 547 -3.80 -4.25 0.74
C MET A 547 -3.81 -3.71 -0.70
N MET A 548 -4.26 -4.51 -1.68
CA MET A 548 -4.42 -4.05 -3.06
C MET A 548 -5.57 -3.04 -3.20
N ARG A 549 -6.70 -3.26 -2.51
CA ARG A 549 -7.78 -2.28 -2.43
C ARG A 549 -7.32 -1.00 -1.74
N LEU A 550 -6.62 -1.11 -0.61
CA LEU A 550 -6.08 0.03 0.11
C LEU A 550 -5.10 0.82 -0.77
N HIS A 551 -4.27 0.14 -1.58
CA HIS A 551 -3.45 0.82 -2.59
C HIS A 551 -4.31 1.58 -3.62
N CYS A 552 -5.36 0.96 -4.16
CA CYS A 552 -6.26 1.64 -5.10
C CYS A 552 -6.87 2.92 -4.50
N ARG A 553 -7.20 2.93 -3.20
CA ARG A 553 -7.78 4.11 -2.53
C ARG A 553 -6.74 5.14 -2.10
N GLU A 554 -5.63 4.70 -1.50
CA GLU A 554 -4.62 5.57 -0.87
C GLU A 554 -3.52 6.03 -1.83
N ALA A 555 -3.32 5.32 -2.96
CA ALA A 555 -2.26 5.63 -3.93
C ALA A 555 -2.77 6.21 -5.26
N VAL A 556 -3.97 5.82 -5.66
CA VAL A 556 -4.55 6.16 -6.97
C VAL A 556 -5.80 7.03 -6.82
N GLY A 557 -6.78 6.57 -6.03
CA GLY A 557 -8.04 7.27 -5.80
C GLY A 557 -8.91 7.42 -7.04
N THR A 558 -10.13 7.88 -6.84
CA THR A 558 -11.09 8.19 -7.90
C THR A 558 -10.47 9.15 -8.90
N GLY A 559 -10.64 8.86 -10.18
CA GLY A 559 -10.05 9.63 -11.28
C GLY A 559 -8.63 9.20 -11.65
N GLY A 560 -8.03 8.17 -11.03
CA GLY A 560 -6.76 7.59 -11.49
C GLY A 560 -5.52 8.46 -11.22
N PHE A 561 -5.44 9.11 -10.05
CA PHE A 561 -4.32 9.97 -9.67
C PHE A 561 -3.03 9.17 -9.39
N GLN A 562 -1.91 9.86 -9.12
CA GLN A 562 -0.70 9.23 -8.56
C GLN A 562 -0.21 9.99 -7.32
N SER A 563 -0.20 9.33 -6.16
CA SER A 563 0.11 9.99 -4.89
C SER A 563 1.61 10.21 -4.63
N GLU A 564 2.46 9.20 -4.86
CA GLU A 564 3.89 9.29 -4.56
C GLU A 564 4.64 10.10 -5.64
N VAL A 565 5.53 11.01 -5.21
CA VAL A 565 6.19 11.96 -6.14
C VAL A 565 7.26 11.29 -7.00
N GLY A 566 7.52 11.87 -8.17
CA GLY A 566 8.51 11.37 -9.13
C GLY A 566 8.18 9.97 -9.68
N HIS A 567 9.22 9.19 -10.00
CA HIS A 567 9.08 7.86 -10.61
C HIS A 567 8.62 6.79 -9.60
N TYR A 568 8.62 7.11 -8.30
CA TYR A 568 8.29 6.16 -7.25
C TYR A 568 6.82 5.69 -7.32
N SER A 569 5.88 6.57 -7.72
CA SER A 569 4.50 6.14 -7.98
C SER A 569 4.38 5.15 -9.15
N SER A 570 5.25 5.23 -10.16
CA SER A 570 5.28 4.23 -11.24
C SER A 570 5.71 2.86 -10.70
N ILE A 571 6.79 2.81 -9.92
CA ILE A 571 7.22 1.56 -9.26
C ILE A 571 6.11 1.00 -8.35
N ALA A 572 5.49 1.84 -7.52
CA ALA A 572 4.46 1.42 -6.58
C ALA A 572 3.20 0.87 -7.28
N THR A 573 2.76 1.50 -8.37
CA THR A 573 1.50 1.16 -9.06
C THR A 573 1.66 -0.02 -10.03
N ARG A 574 2.89 -0.37 -10.42
CA ARG A 574 3.17 -1.41 -11.41
C ARG A 574 2.59 -2.79 -11.03
N GLY A 575 2.77 -3.22 -9.80
CA GLY A 575 2.22 -4.48 -9.28
C GLY A 575 0.69 -4.49 -9.19
N PRO A 576 0.07 -3.51 -8.49
CA PRO A 576 -1.38 -3.37 -8.42
C PRO A 576 -2.06 -3.27 -9.79
N ALA A 577 -1.40 -2.65 -10.79
CA ALA A 577 -1.91 -2.58 -12.16
C ALA A 577 -2.00 -3.94 -12.87
N ARG A 578 -1.16 -4.93 -12.49
CA ARG A 578 -1.29 -6.32 -12.96
C ARG A 578 -2.32 -7.11 -12.15
N TYR A 579 -2.41 -6.84 -10.85
CA TYR A 579 -3.33 -7.53 -9.95
C TYR A 579 -4.80 -7.21 -10.24
N ALA A 580 -5.16 -5.93 -10.44
CA ALA A 580 -6.57 -5.54 -10.61
C ALA A 580 -7.27 -6.21 -11.82
N PRO A 581 -6.66 -6.31 -13.01
CA PRO A 581 -7.21 -7.10 -14.11
C PRO A 581 -7.33 -8.60 -13.82
N ALA A 582 -6.37 -9.18 -13.09
CA ALA A 582 -6.43 -10.58 -12.68
C ALA A 582 -7.59 -10.82 -11.70
N TYR A 583 -7.80 -9.92 -10.75
CA TYR A 583 -8.95 -9.93 -9.84
C TYR A 583 -10.28 -9.86 -10.62
N ARG A 584 -10.45 -8.88 -11.52
CA ARG A 584 -11.66 -8.77 -12.36
C ARG A 584 -11.91 -10.03 -13.17
N ARG A 585 -10.87 -10.64 -13.74
CA ARG A 585 -11.01 -11.87 -14.53
C ARG A 585 -11.52 -13.05 -13.70
N MET A 586 -11.10 -13.14 -12.45
CA MET A 586 -11.45 -14.27 -11.58
C MET A 586 -12.85 -14.10 -10.96
N PHE A 587 -13.25 -12.86 -10.63
CA PHE A 587 -14.47 -12.58 -9.86
C PHE A 587 -15.57 -11.82 -10.63
N GLY A 588 -15.25 -11.20 -11.77
CA GLY A 588 -16.20 -10.47 -12.61
C GLY A 588 -16.52 -9.05 -12.13
N GLU A 589 -15.81 -8.58 -11.12
CA GLU A 589 -16.03 -7.29 -10.48
C GLU A 589 -14.69 -6.57 -10.29
N ASP A 590 -14.74 -5.25 -10.17
CA ASP A 590 -13.54 -4.49 -9.83
C ASP A 590 -13.10 -4.71 -8.39
N LEU A 591 -11.78 -4.62 -8.19
CA LEU A 591 -11.17 -4.66 -6.86
C LEU A 591 -11.69 -3.53 -5.95
N SER A 592 -12.10 -2.42 -6.57
CA SER A 592 -12.63 -1.22 -5.94
C SER A 592 -13.83 -0.75 -6.73
N PRO A 593 -14.91 -0.27 -6.08
CA PRO A 593 -16.10 0.17 -6.80
C PRO A 593 -15.96 1.56 -7.44
N TYR A 594 -14.79 2.19 -7.30
CA TYR A 594 -14.53 3.54 -7.79
C TYR A 594 -13.74 3.51 -9.11
N GLY A 595 -13.85 4.59 -9.88
CA GLY A 595 -13.02 4.82 -11.06
C GLY A 595 -11.57 5.16 -10.69
N ASP A 596 -10.85 4.25 -10.02
CA ASP A 596 -9.49 4.46 -9.54
C ASP A 596 -8.43 3.90 -10.50
N ILE A 597 -7.93 2.70 -10.26
CA ILE A 597 -6.89 2.08 -11.08
C ILE A 597 -7.36 1.81 -12.52
N THR A 598 -8.67 1.66 -12.72
CA THR A 598 -9.31 1.60 -14.05
C THR A 598 -9.17 2.88 -14.86
N HIS A 599 -8.99 4.02 -14.18
CA HIS A 599 -8.86 5.35 -14.79
C HIS A 599 -7.40 5.83 -14.89
N PHE A 600 -6.44 5.07 -14.34
CA PHE A 600 -5.03 5.47 -14.27
C PHE A 600 -4.43 5.80 -15.65
N VAL A 601 -4.57 4.90 -16.64
CA VAL A 601 -4.04 5.13 -18.00
C VAL A 601 -4.76 6.28 -18.71
N PRO A 602 -6.10 6.32 -18.81
CA PRO A 602 -6.82 7.46 -19.37
C PRO A 602 -6.44 8.82 -18.75
N ARG A 603 -6.32 8.88 -17.42
CA ARG A 603 -5.91 10.10 -16.71
C ARG A 603 -4.49 10.49 -17.09
N LYS A 604 -3.55 9.54 -17.13
CA LYS A 604 -2.19 9.84 -17.59
C LYS A 604 -2.21 10.37 -19.01
N MET A 605 -2.97 9.75 -19.92
CA MET A 605 -3.12 10.25 -21.28
C MET A 605 -3.67 11.68 -21.33
N PHE A 606 -4.60 12.04 -20.43
CA PHE A 606 -5.15 13.40 -20.32
C PHE A 606 -4.07 14.45 -20.10
N ALA A 607 -3.03 14.14 -19.31
CA ALA A 607 -1.94 15.06 -19.02
C ALA A 607 -0.89 15.17 -20.14
N HIS A 608 -1.09 14.53 -21.29
CA HIS A 608 -0.19 14.55 -22.43
C HIS A 608 -0.75 15.37 -23.60
N VAL A 609 0.16 16.08 -24.26
CA VAL A 609 0.03 16.64 -25.60
C VAL A 609 0.70 15.68 -26.58
N TYR A 610 0.08 15.40 -27.72
CA TYR A 610 0.53 14.38 -28.69
C TYR A 610 0.92 14.99 -30.06
N PRO A 611 2.15 15.48 -30.22
CA PRO A 611 2.65 15.93 -31.52
C PRO A 611 2.68 14.79 -32.57
N PRO A 612 2.50 15.08 -33.87
CA PRO A 612 2.58 14.06 -34.93
C PRO A 612 3.92 13.28 -34.99
N GLY A 613 5.01 13.86 -34.48
CA GLY A 613 6.35 13.26 -34.47
C GLY A 613 6.57 12.12 -33.46
N GLY A 614 5.52 11.59 -32.84
CA GLY A 614 5.57 10.35 -32.03
C GLY A 614 6.16 10.50 -30.63
N LYS A 615 6.38 11.73 -30.14
CA LYS A 615 6.87 11.97 -28.78
C LYS A 615 5.96 12.92 -28.02
N ALA A 616 5.20 12.37 -27.08
CA ALA A 616 4.28 13.15 -26.27
C ALA A 616 5.02 14.06 -25.27
N ILE A 617 4.43 15.21 -24.99
CA ILE A 617 4.90 16.19 -24.00
C ILE A 617 3.90 16.15 -22.85
N ALA A 618 4.39 16.00 -21.62
CA ALA A 618 3.52 15.94 -20.44
C ALA A 618 4.19 16.65 -19.27
N GLN A 619 3.38 17.20 -18.38
CA GLN A 619 3.86 18.03 -17.29
C GLN A 619 3.50 17.43 -15.92
N ASP A 620 4.51 17.33 -15.05
CA ASP A 620 4.37 16.87 -13.66
C ASP A 620 3.60 17.88 -12.82
N ILE A 621 2.62 17.40 -12.05
CA ILE A 621 2.02 18.17 -10.95
C ILE A 621 2.36 17.59 -9.57
N ASN A 622 2.56 16.28 -9.49
CA ASN A 622 2.86 15.58 -8.24
C ASN A 622 3.79 14.38 -8.47
N GLY A 623 3.59 13.58 -9.51
CA GLY A 623 4.48 12.45 -9.84
C GLY A 623 4.63 12.26 -11.33
N THR A 624 5.59 11.43 -11.75
CA THR A 624 6.10 11.36 -13.13
C THR A 624 4.95 11.40 -14.14
N PRO A 625 4.94 12.37 -15.07
CA PRO A 625 3.79 12.61 -15.93
C PRO A 625 3.65 11.55 -17.03
N GLY A 626 4.76 10.91 -17.42
CA GLY A 626 4.77 9.86 -18.44
C GLY A 626 3.90 8.65 -18.09
N VAL A 627 3.39 8.00 -19.14
CA VAL A 627 2.81 6.66 -19.08
C VAL A 627 3.66 5.72 -19.93
N GLU A 628 4.25 4.71 -19.29
CA GLU A 628 5.01 3.70 -20.01
C GLU A 628 4.08 2.69 -20.73
N PRO A 629 4.47 2.15 -21.89
CA PRO A 629 3.63 1.21 -22.68
C PRO A 629 3.14 -0.02 -21.91
N PHE A 630 3.88 -0.48 -20.90
CA PHE A 630 3.48 -1.63 -20.09
C PHE A 630 2.18 -1.38 -19.31
N TYR A 631 1.86 -0.14 -18.92
CA TYR A 631 0.60 0.15 -18.23
C TYR A 631 -0.61 -0.06 -19.12
N PHE A 632 -0.49 0.25 -20.42
CA PHE A 632 -1.53 -0.07 -21.38
C PHE A 632 -1.72 -1.59 -21.44
N ALA A 633 -0.63 -2.36 -21.57
CA ALA A 633 -0.70 -3.82 -21.60
C ALA A 633 -1.37 -4.41 -20.35
N TYR A 634 -1.08 -3.88 -19.17
CA TYR A 634 -1.70 -4.37 -17.92
C TYR A 634 -3.17 -3.98 -17.83
N LEU A 635 -3.50 -2.69 -17.99
CA LEU A 635 -4.79 -2.12 -17.60
C LEU A 635 -5.83 -2.08 -18.72
N PHE A 636 -5.45 -2.31 -19.98
CA PHE A 636 -6.40 -2.31 -21.12
C PHE A 636 -7.68 -3.15 -20.88
N PRO A 637 -7.63 -4.35 -20.25
CA PRO A 637 -8.83 -5.14 -19.97
C PRO A 637 -9.83 -4.46 -19.03
N ILE A 638 -9.37 -3.53 -18.19
CA ILE A 638 -10.19 -2.93 -17.12
C ILE A 638 -10.55 -1.46 -17.33
N VAL A 639 -10.00 -0.83 -18.39
CA VAL A 639 -10.43 0.49 -18.86
C VAL A 639 -11.91 0.45 -19.28
N PRO A 640 -12.71 1.51 -19.00
CA PRO A 640 -14.07 1.63 -19.51
C PRO A 640 -14.17 1.38 -21.03
N ASP A 641 -15.18 0.62 -21.45
CA ASP A 641 -15.29 0.14 -22.83
C ASP A 641 -15.36 1.28 -23.85
N GLU A 642 -16.06 2.36 -23.50
CA GLU A 642 -16.19 3.58 -24.30
C GLU A 642 -14.84 4.27 -24.58
N TRP A 643 -13.83 4.05 -23.74
CA TRP A 643 -12.50 4.66 -23.87
C TRP A 643 -11.47 3.74 -24.53
N LYS A 644 -11.76 2.45 -24.71
CA LYS A 644 -10.81 1.49 -25.30
C LYS A 644 -10.26 1.90 -26.67
N PRO A 645 -11.04 2.48 -27.61
CA PRO A 645 -10.49 2.95 -28.89
C PRO A 645 -9.43 4.06 -28.71
N ALA A 646 -9.66 4.99 -27.78
CA ALA A 646 -8.71 6.06 -27.46
C ALA A 646 -7.47 5.52 -26.75
N VAL A 647 -7.65 4.61 -25.79
CA VAL A 647 -6.53 3.99 -25.07
C VAL A 647 -5.69 3.11 -26.00
N LEU A 648 -6.29 2.40 -26.96
CA LEU A 648 -5.55 1.66 -27.98
C LEU A 648 -4.74 2.60 -28.89
N TRP A 649 -5.34 3.72 -29.30
CA TRP A 649 -4.61 4.76 -30.04
C TRP A 649 -3.41 5.28 -29.24
N GLY A 650 -3.60 5.55 -27.94
CA GLY A 650 -2.53 5.97 -27.03
C GLY A 650 -1.44 4.90 -26.91
N TRP A 651 -1.80 3.63 -26.76
CA TRP A 651 -0.85 2.53 -26.70
C TRP A 651 0.00 2.47 -27.97
N ASN A 652 -0.64 2.54 -29.13
CA ASN A 652 0.04 2.55 -30.42
C ASN A 652 1.01 3.73 -30.54
N TYR A 653 0.57 4.93 -30.16
CA TYR A 653 1.41 6.12 -30.16
C TYR A 653 2.65 5.93 -29.27
N HIS A 654 2.48 5.49 -28.02
CA HIS A 654 3.57 5.33 -27.06
C HIS A 654 4.51 4.17 -27.39
N ALA A 655 4.03 3.13 -28.08
CA ALA A 655 4.84 2.02 -28.55
C ALA A 655 5.45 2.26 -29.96
N GLY A 656 5.09 3.36 -30.63
CA GLY A 656 5.56 3.66 -31.98
C GLY A 656 4.97 2.76 -33.08
N VAL A 657 3.75 2.25 -32.88
CA VAL A 657 2.99 1.50 -33.90
C VAL A 657 2.36 2.49 -34.88
N THR A 658 2.73 2.38 -36.16
CA THR A 658 2.29 3.28 -37.24
C THR A 658 1.32 2.61 -38.21
N ASP A 659 1.28 1.28 -38.21
CA ASP A 659 0.57 0.42 -39.15
C ASP A 659 0.43 -0.99 -38.55
N LYS A 660 -0.25 -1.90 -39.25
CA LYS A 660 -0.46 -3.29 -38.80
C LYS A 660 0.83 -4.12 -38.77
N GLU A 661 1.83 -3.78 -39.59
CA GLU A 661 3.10 -4.52 -39.66
C GLU A 661 4.00 -4.21 -38.45
N SER A 662 3.89 -2.99 -37.91
CA SER A 662 4.64 -2.53 -36.75
C SER A 662 3.98 -2.85 -35.40
N THR A 663 2.83 -3.53 -35.38
CA THR A 663 2.11 -3.89 -34.14
C THR A 663 2.98 -4.66 -33.15
N ALA A 664 3.96 -5.45 -33.62
CA ALA A 664 4.87 -6.20 -32.74
C ALA A 664 5.70 -5.32 -31.78
N LYS A 665 5.83 -4.00 -32.02
CA LYS A 665 6.55 -3.08 -31.11
C LYS A 665 5.94 -3.01 -29.71
N VAL A 666 4.64 -3.25 -29.55
CA VAL A 666 4.02 -3.29 -28.21
C VAL A 666 4.55 -4.43 -27.34
N LEU A 667 5.14 -5.47 -27.96
CA LEU A 667 5.73 -6.62 -27.27
C LEU A 667 7.10 -6.32 -26.66
N GLU A 668 7.76 -5.22 -27.04
CA GLU A 668 9.10 -4.86 -26.56
C GLU A 668 9.14 -4.58 -25.05
N TRP A 669 8.01 -4.15 -24.49
CA TRP A 669 7.91 -3.73 -23.09
C TRP A 669 7.41 -4.85 -22.19
N GLU A 670 6.33 -5.52 -22.59
CA GLU A 670 5.66 -6.56 -21.80
C GLU A 670 5.01 -7.62 -22.71
N PRO A 671 5.77 -8.62 -23.20
CA PRO A 671 5.27 -9.56 -24.22
C PRO A 671 4.11 -10.42 -23.72
N VAL A 672 4.11 -10.82 -22.43
CA VAL A 672 3.04 -11.62 -21.83
C VAL A 672 1.71 -10.86 -21.84
N TYR A 673 1.66 -9.68 -21.22
CA TYR A 673 0.42 -8.92 -21.09
C TYR A 673 -0.02 -8.31 -22.42
N ALA A 674 0.91 -7.91 -23.28
CA ALA A 674 0.57 -7.46 -24.63
C ALA A 674 -0.03 -8.59 -25.48
N PHE A 675 0.49 -9.81 -25.39
CA PHE A 675 -0.12 -10.97 -26.05
C PHE A 675 -1.55 -11.22 -25.56
N LEU A 676 -1.80 -11.13 -24.25
CA LEU A 676 -3.12 -11.38 -23.70
C LEU A 676 -4.14 -10.27 -24.04
N ASN A 677 -3.69 -9.01 -23.97
CA ASN A 677 -4.61 -7.88 -23.86
C ASN A 677 -4.64 -6.95 -25.08
N TYR A 678 -3.66 -7.00 -25.98
CA TYR A 678 -3.68 -6.18 -27.19
C TYR A 678 -4.74 -6.69 -28.18
N PRO A 679 -5.77 -5.89 -28.53
CA PRO A 679 -6.78 -6.32 -29.50
C PRO A 679 -6.25 -6.17 -30.94
N LEU A 680 -6.36 -7.22 -31.75
CA LEU A 680 -5.98 -7.16 -33.17
C LEU A 680 -7.11 -6.63 -34.05
N ASP A 681 -8.36 -6.73 -33.58
CA ASP A 681 -9.57 -6.42 -34.36
C ASP A 681 -10.23 -5.10 -33.95
N LEU A 682 -9.74 -4.44 -32.90
CA LEU A 682 -10.25 -3.14 -32.46
C LEU A 682 -9.56 -2.01 -33.24
N GLU A 683 -10.34 -1.10 -33.79
CA GLU A 683 -9.81 0.07 -34.48
C GLU A 683 -9.39 1.16 -33.46
N PRO A 684 -8.11 1.60 -33.47
CA PRO A 684 -7.67 2.72 -32.65
C PRO A 684 -8.27 4.03 -33.15
N ARG A 685 -8.76 4.88 -32.25
CA ARG A 685 -9.31 6.21 -32.58
C ARG A 685 -8.65 7.30 -31.75
N PRO A 686 -8.31 8.47 -32.32
CA PRO A 686 -7.81 9.59 -31.54
C PRO A 686 -8.75 9.97 -30.38
N PRO A 687 -8.24 10.54 -29.26
CA PRO A 687 -9.06 10.74 -28.07
C PRO A 687 -10.14 11.82 -28.19
N GLN A 688 -10.08 12.68 -29.21
CA GLN A 688 -11.06 13.75 -29.45
C GLN A 688 -12.49 13.19 -29.51
N GLY A 689 -13.37 13.70 -28.66
CA GLY A 689 -14.77 13.25 -28.58
C GLY A 689 -14.98 11.90 -27.88
N ILE A 690 -13.91 11.28 -27.36
CA ILE A 690 -13.95 10.03 -26.58
C ILE A 690 -13.55 10.30 -25.13
N LEU A 691 -12.37 10.89 -24.92
CA LEU A 691 -11.91 11.29 -23.60
C LEU A 691 -12.41 12.72 -23.27
N PRO A 692 -12.69 13.02 -22.00
CA PRO A 692 -13.23 14.31 -21.60
C PRO A 692 -12.21 15.45 -21.78
N LEU A 693 -12.71 16.69 -21.76
CA LEU A 693 -11.91 17.92 -21.78
C LEU A 693 -11.68 18.52 -20.39
N ALA A 694 -12.37 18.01 -19.37
CA ALA A 694 -12.08 18.27 -17.97
C ALA A 694 -11.90 16.93 -17.24
N TRP A 695 -10.92 16.86 -16.34
CA TRP A 695 -10.63 15.67 -15.55
C TRP A 695 -10.68 15.97 -14.07
N GLU A 696 -11.37 15.13 -13.31
CA GLU A 696 -11.52 15.25 -11.87
C GLU A 696 -10.96 14.00 -11.18
N ALA A 697 -10.07 14.21 -10.21
CA ALA A 697 -9.65 13.19 -9.26
C ALA A 697 -9.83 13.75 -7.84
N PRO A 698 -11.08 13.77 -7.33
CA PRO A 698 -11.48 14.57 -6.18
C PRO A 698 -10.87 14.07 -4.87
N ASP A 699 -10.63 12.77 -4.73
CA ASP A 699 -10.02 12.18 -3.53
C ASP A 699 -8.69 12.87 -3.18
N PHE A 700 -7.86 13.12 -4.19
CA PHE A 700 -6.57 13.82 -4.06
C PHE A 700 -6.66 15.33 -4.34
N GLY A 701 -7.82 15.82 -4.77
CA GLY A 701 -8.05 17.21 -5.12
C GLY A 701 -7.27 17.63 -6.37
N TYR A 702 -7.25 16.80 -7.41
CA TYR A 702 -6.69 17.14 -8.71
C TYR A 702 -7.79 17.46 -9.71
N TYR A 703 -7.63 18.59 -10.38
CA TYR A 703 -8.53 19.06 -11.42
C TYR A 703 -7.72 19.51 -12.61
N ALA A 704 -8.07 19.07 -13.81
CA ALA A 704 -7.36 19.46 -15.01
C ALA A 704 -8.32 19.77 -16.15
N PHE A 705 -7.88 20.67 -17.02
CA PHE A 705 -8.68 21.33 -18.03
C PHE A 705 -7.87 21.31 -19.32
N ARG A 706 -8.50 20.97 -20.44
CA ARG A 706 -7.85 21.01 -21.75
C ARG A 706 -8.80 21.55 -22.82
N ASN A 707 -8.28 22.27 -23.79
CA ASN A 707 -9.11 22.85 -24.86
C ASN A 707 -9.55 21.82 -25.92
N ARG A 708 -8.69 20.85 -26.27
CA ARG A 708 -8.92 19.84 -27.32
C ARG A 708 -7.87 18.71 -27.29
N TRP A 709 -7.99 17.76 -28.22
CA TRP A 709 -7.09 16.61 -28.44
C TRP A 709 -6.58 16.56 -29.89
N GLU A 710 -6.05 17.68 -30.41
CA GLU A 710 -5.68 17.84 -31.82
C GLU A 710 -4.17 17.77 -32.09
N GLY A 711 -3.33 17.91 -31.05
CA GLY A 711 -1.88 17.69 -31.17
C GLY A 711 -1.06 18.78 -30.48
N LYS A 712 0.06 19.18 -31.08
CA LYS A 712 1.12 20.00 -30.43
C LYS A 712 0.63 21.33 -29.82
N ASP A 713 -0.48 21.87 -30.32
CA ASP A 713 -1.05 23.16 -29.92
C ASP A 713 -2.17 23.02 -28.88
N ASP A 714 -2.42 21.81 -28.38
CA ASP A 714 -3.33 21.56 -27.27
C ASP A 714 -2.81 22.29 -26.02
N ILE A 715 -3.73 22.83 -25.23
CA ILE A 715 -3.45 23.55 -23.99
C ILE A 715 -4.07 22.76 -22.85
N ILE A 716 -3.27 22.48 -21.82
CA ILE A 716 -3.65 21.76 -20.61
C ILE A 716 -3.28 22.60 -19.40
N ALA A 717 -4.27 22.92 -18.57
CA ALA A 717 -4.08 23.48 -17.24
C ALA A 717 -4.37 22.41 -16.18
N GLN A 718 -3.55 22.34 -15.15
CA GLN A 718 -3.74 21.40 -14.04
C GLN A 718 -3.71 22.16 -12.72
N VAL A 719 -4.56 21.80 -11.77
CA VAL A 719 -4.68 22.38 -10.43
C VAL A 719 -4.63 21.25 -9.40
N PHE A 720 -3.85 21.43 -8.34
CA PHE A 720 -3.70 20.43 -7.29
C PHE A 720 -3.85 21.03 -5.90
N LEU A 721 -4.91 20.61 -5.21
CA LEU A 721 -5.24 21.01 -3.85
C LEU A 721 -4.43 20.24 -2.83
N ARG A 722 -3.95 19.03 -3.17
CA ARG A 722 -3.47 18.05 -2.19
C ARG A 722 -4.56 17.80 -1.15
N ALA A 723 -5.74 17.35 -1.56
CA ALA A 723 -6.89 17.13 -0.65
C ALA A 723 -6.78 15.81 0.15
N HIS A 724 -5.71 15.04 -0.06
CA HIS A 724 -5.45 13.79 0.64
C HIS A 724 -4.03 13.77 1.21
N ASN A 725 -3.84 13.01 2.29
CA ASN A 725 -2.52 12.73 2.81
C ASN A 725 -1.77 11.84 1.81
N LEU A 726 -0.60 12.29 1.36
CA LEU A 726 0.21 11.55 0.38
C LEU A 726 1.21 10.68 1.14
N GLY A 727 0.98 9.36 1.14
CA GLY A 727 1.95 8.40 1.63
C GLY A 727 3.21 8.33 0.74
N GLY A 728 4.32 7.86 1.30
CA GLY A 728 5.59 7.79 0.57
C GLY A 728 6.26 9.16 0.39
N TRP A 729 7.06 9.31 -0.66
CA TRP A 729 7.63 10.60 -1.03
C TRP A 729 6.55 11.61 -1.43
N ASN A 730 6.59 12.80 -0.83
CA ASN A 730 5.67 13.91 -1.09
C ASN A 730 6.35 15.27 -0.88
N GLY A 731 5.65 16.36 -1.19
CA GLY A 731 6.17 17.73 -1.03
C GLY A 731 5.08 18.79 -0.89
N PRO A 732 5.41 20.03 -0.45
CA PRO A 732 4.46 21.07 -0.04
C PRO A 732 3.75 21.79 -1.21
N ASN A 733 3.09 21.02 -2.09
CA ASN A 733 2.50 21.46 -3.36
C ASN A 733 0.99 21.71 -3.30
N GLY A 734 0.39 21.81 -2.12
CA GLY A 734 -1.02 22.19 -1.98
C GLY A 734 -1.31 23.60 -2.51
N GLY A 735 -2.27 23.69 -3.42
CA GLY A 735 -2.71 24.92 -4.09
C GLY A 735 -1.95 25.29 -5.36
N THR A 736 -1.06 24.42 -5.84
CA THR A 736 -0.24 24.66 -7.04
C THR A 736 -1.04 24.47 -8.33
N PHE A 737 -0.53 25.02 -9.43
CA PHE A 737 -1.05 24.77 -10.77
C PHE A 737 0.07 24.58 -11.80
N ARG A 738 -0.29 24.09 -12.99
CA ARG A 738 0.60 23.86 -14.14
C ARG A 738 -0.10 24.32 -15.42
N LEU A 739 0.68 24.75 -16.41
CA LEU A 739 0.19 25.19 -17.72
C LEU A 739 1.14 24.73 -18.82
N LEU A 740 0.64 23.88 -19.70
CA LEU A 740 1.29 23.37 -20.91
C LEU A 740 0.43 23.79 -22.10
N GLY A 741 1.02 24.33 -23.17
CA GLY A 741 0.24 24.73 -24.34
C GLY A 741 1.06 25.32 -25.46
N LEU A 742 0.54 25.28 -26.68
CA LEU A 742 1.20 25.84 -27.87
C LEU A 742 2.65 25.33 -28.04
N GLY A 743 2.89 24.06 -27.74
CA GLY A 743 4.22 23.42 -27.81
C GLY A 743 5.14 23.63 -26.61
N HIS A 744 4.72 24.38 -25.59
CA HIS A 744 5.58 24.90 -24.53
C HIS A 744 5.04 24.68 -23.12
N ILE A 745 5.93 24.44 -22.17
CA ILE A 745 5.59 24.49 -20.72
C ILE A 745 5.70 25.93 -20.23
N TRP A 746 4.63 26.47 -19.65
CA TRP A 746 4.52 27.89 -19.24
C TRP A 746 4.58 28.13 -17.73
N ALA A 747 4.09 27.19 -16.92
CA ALA A 747 4.14 27.27 -15.45
C ALA A 747 4.77 25.98 -14.88
N TYR A 748 6.06 26.02 -14.53
CA TYR A 748 6.86 24.84 -14.16
C TYR A 748 6.60 24.33 -12.73
N GLY A 749 7.22 23.20 -12.39
CA GLY A 749 7.32 22.69 -11.03
C GLY A 749 8.38 21.60 -10.92
N PRO A 750 8.71 21.15 -9.70
CA PRO A 750 9.81 20.23 -9.47
C PRO A 750 9.43 18.80 -9.86
N THR A 751 10.38 18.06 -10.42
CA THR A 751 10.27 16.60 -10.66
C THR A 751 11.08 15.77 -9.66
N ASP A 752 11.82 16.43 -8.77
CA ASP A 752 12.60 15.78 -7.69
C ASP A 752 11.66 15.27 -6.58
N ARG A 753 12.16 14.30 -5.79
CA ARG A 753 11.51 13.80 -4.57
C ARG A 753 11.62 14.77 -3.40
N ASN A 754 12.70 15.55 -3.33
CA ASN A 754 12.89 16.59 -2.32
C ASN A 754 12.37 17.90 -2.88
N ARG A 755 11.14 18.27 -2.50
CA ARG A 755 10.46 19.46 -3.00
C ARG A 755 10.37 20.54 -1.93
N SER A 756 10.48 21.79 -2.36
CA SER A 756 10.24 22.99 -1.56
C SER A 756 8.99 23.71 -2.03
N ARG A 757 8.30 24.42 -1.12
CA ARG A 757 7.13 25.23 -1.47
C ARG A 757 7.51 26.39 -2.39
N TRP A 758 8.76 26.85 -2.31
CA TRP A 758 9.34 27.84 -3.23
C TRP A 758 9.48 27.37 -4.67
N GLU A 759 9.40 26.05 -4.93
CA GLU A 759 9.45 25.48 -6.29
C GLU A 759 8.04 25.33 -6.90
N GLU A 760 6.99 25.80 -6.21
CA GLU A 760 5.59 25.65 -6.63
C GLU A 760 4.99 26.99 -7.07
N ASN A 761 3.89 26.94 -7.86
CA ASN A 761 3.17 28.13 -8.32
C ASN A 761 2.15 28.56 -7.26
N VAL A 762 2.62 29.11 -6.14
CA VAL A 762 1.83 29.43 -4.94
C VAL A 762 2.20 30.78 -4.34
N VAL A 763 1.44 31.25 -3.35
CA VAL A 763 1.91 32.30 -2.44
C VAL A 763 2.71 31.66 -1.30
N VAL A 764 3.93 32.15 -1.09
CA VAL A 764 4.81 31.77 0.03
C VAL A 764 4.86 32.88 1.07
N LEU A 765 5.01 32.50 2.34
CA LEU A 765 5.13 33.41 3.48
C LEU A 765 6.53 33.25 4.11
N PRO A 766 7.56 33.98 3.61
CA PRO A 766 8.96 33.70 3.94
C PRO A 766 9.30 33.88 5.43
N GLU A 767 8.54 34.69 6.14
CA GLU A 767 8.78 35.06 7.54
C GLU A 767 7.81 34.38 8.51
N ASN A 768 7.09 33.36 8.03
CA ASN A 768 6.21 32.49 8.80
C ASN A 768 6.63 31.01 8.63
N PRO A 769 7.88 30.63 8.95
CA PRO A 769 8.37 29.25 8.79
C PRO A 769 7.64 28.22 9.65
N GLU A 770 6.85 28.67 10.63
CA GLU A 770 6.09 27.83 11.55
C GLU A 770 4.88 27.12 10.92
N ILE A 771 4.37 27.62 9.79
CA ILE A 771 3.15 27.12 9.13
C ILE A 771 3.29 25.67 8.65
N ASN A 772 2.16 25.03 8.40
CA ASN A 772 2.07 23.64 7.96
C ASN A 772 2.12 23.52 6.43
N GLU A 773 3.28 23.82 5.80
CA GLU A 773 3.41 23.81 4.34
C GLU A 773 3.03 22.49 3.65
N ASN A 774 3.05 21.37 4.38
CA ASN A 774 2.66 20.04 3.90
C ASN A 774 1.19 19.66 4.19
N ALA A 775 0.39 20.57 4.72
CA ALA A 775 -1.03 20.34 4.94
C ALA A 775 -1.83 20.34 3.62
N GLN A 776 -3.11 20.02 3.74
CA GLN A 776 -4.04 19.86 2.62
C GLN A 776 -4.84 21.13 2.39
N CYS A 777 -5.20 21.42 1.14
CA CYS A 777 -6.28 22.37 0.85
C CYS A 777 -7.64 21.65 0.85
N ARG A 778 -8.71 22.37 1.20
CA ARG A 778 -10.09 21.88 1.09
C ARG A 778 -10.78 22.51 -0.10
N LEU A 779 -11.43 21.70 -0.94
CA LEU A 779 -12.24 22.21 -2.05
C LEU A 779 -13.43 23.01 -1.49
N THR A 780 -13.66 24.21 -2.03
CA THR A 780 -14.84 25.03 -1.70
C THR A 780 -15.76 25.24 -2.89
N TYR A 781 -15.22 25.14 -4.12
CA TYR A 781 -16.01 25.22 -5.35
C TYR A 781 -15.30 24.52 -6.51
N VAL A 782 -16.07 23.85 -7.35
CA VAL A 782 -15.61 23.37 -8.66
C VAL A 782 -16.72 23.56 -9.70
N LYS A 783 -16.34 23.96 -10.90
CA LYS A 783 -17.18 23.97 -12.09
C LYS A 783 -16.35 23.54 -13.30
N THR A 784 -16.86 22.59 -14.08
CA THR A 784 -16.30 22.16 -15.36
C THR A 784 -17.28 22.49 -16.48
N GLU A 785 -16.76 22.84 -17.66
CA GLU A 785 -17.54 23.19 -18.85
C GLU A 785 -17.24 22.22 -20.00
N LYS A 786 -18.17 22.10 -20.95
CA LYS A 786 -18.03 21.18 -22.09
C LYS A 786 -16.89 21.53 -23.05
N ASP A 787 -16.47 22.78 -23.10
CA ASP A 787 -15.33 23.26 -23.90
C ASP A 787 -13.98 23.08 -23.18
N GLY A 788 -13.99 22.45 -22.00
CA GLY A 788 -12.82 22.26 -21.16
C GLY A 788 -12.51 23.44 -20.24
N SER A 789 -13.27 24.53 -20.27
CA SER A 789 -13.14 25.63 -19.31
C SER A 789 -13.58 25.19 -17.90
N GLY A 790 -13.20 25.96 -16.88
CA GLY A 790 -13.68 25.71 -15.53
C GLY A 790 -13.12 26.62 -14.46
N VAL A 791 -13.61 26.44 -13.23
CA VAL A 791 -13.22 27.20 -12.05
C VAL A 791 -13.03 26.24 -10.87
N VAL A 792 -11.94 26.41 -10.13
CA VAL A 792 -11.64 25.67 -8.90
C VAL A 792 -11.32 26.68 -7.80
N ALA A 793 -12.02 26.60 -6.67
CA ALA A 793 -11.70 27.37 -5.47
C ALA A 793 -11.42 26.44 -4.29
N MET A 794 -10.49 26.86 -3.44
CA MET A 794 -9.98 26.06 -2.33
C MET A 794 -9.67 26.93 -1.12
N ASN A 795 -10.00 26.41 0.07
CA ASN A 795 -9.57 26.93 1.35
C ASN A 795 -8.18 26.37 1.68
N MET A 796 -7.28 27.25 2.15
CA MET A 796 -5.88 26.97 2.42
C MET A 796 -5.53 27.14 3.92
N ASP A 797 -6.52 27.24 4.80
CA ASP A 797 -6.30 27.55 6.21
C ASP A 797 -5.43 26.49 6.91
N ASP A 798 -5.59 25.21 6.55
CA ASP A 798 -4.77 24.13 7.14
C ASP A 798 -3.28 24.28 6.79
N ILE A 799 -2.95 24.84 5.62
CA ILE A 799 -1.56 25.16 5.23
C ILE A 799 -1.02 26.30 6.08
N TYR A 800 -1.85 27.31 6.33
CA TYR A 800 -1.45 28.51 7.07
C TYR A 800 -1.57 28.38 8.59
N ALA A 801 -2.21 27.32 9.08
CA ALA A 801 -2.19 26.93 10.49
C ALA A 801 -0.77 26.56 10.96
N THR A 802 -0.57 26.62 12.27
CA THR A 802 0.64 26.10 12.93
C THR A 802 0.38 24.72 13.54
N ALA A 803 1.42 24.09 14.05
CA ALA A 803 1.31 22.85 14.82
C ALA A 803 1.87 23.06 16.23
N PRO A 804 1.26 22.45 17.27
CA PRO A 804 1.88 22.42 18.58
C PRO A 804 3.21 21.67 18.51
N ILE A 805 4.12 22.03 19.40
CA ILE A 805 5.43 21.40 19.54
C ILE A 805 5.43 20.69 20.89
N ASP A 806 5.77 19.40 20.91
CA ASP A 806 5.88 18.66 22.16
C ASP A 806 7.13 19.08 22.95
N GLU A 807 7.26 18.60 24.20
CA GLU A 807 8.41 18.88 25.08
C GLU A 807 9.77 18.50 24.47
N LYS A 808 9.78 17.66 23.42
CA LYS A 808 10.97 17.19 22.71
C LYS A 808 11.22 17.96 21.41
N GLY A 809 10.50 19.06 21.17
CA GLY A 809 10.67 19.88 19.97
C GLY A 809 10.04 19.30 18.71
N LYS A 810 9.16 18.29 18.81
CA LYS A 810 8.60 17.58 17.66
C LYS A 810 7.14 17.99 17.41
N LYS A 811 6.80 18.20 16.14
CA LYS A 811 5.42 18.42 15.68
C LYS A 811 4.67 17.07 15.59
N PRO A 812 3.39 16.99 16.00
CA PRO A 812 2.56 15.81 15.73
C PRO A 812 2.33 15.64 14.23
N ARG A 813 1.91 14.44 13.81
CA ARG A 813 1.43 14.22 12.44
C ARG A 813 0.11 14.99 12.26
N LEU A 814 -0.04 15.65 11.11
CA LEU A 814 -1.24 16.42 10.76
C LEU A 814 -2.44 15.52 10.41
N TYR A 815 -2.16 14.37 9.78
CA TYR A 815 -3.16 13.41 9.35
C TYR A 815 -2.75 12.02 9.80
N GLU A 816 -3.72 11.13 9.98
CA GLU A 816 -3.45 9.71 10.11
C GLU A 816 -2.83 9.13 8.84
N ARG A 817 -2.23 7.96 9.01
CA ARG A 817 -1.53 7.30 7.91
C ARG A 817 -2.44 6.93 6.74
N TYR A 818 -3.68 6.52 7.01
CA TYR A 818 -4.64 6.08 5.98
C TYR A 818 -5.99 6.79 6.13
N TYR A 819 -6.83 6.71 5.10
CA TYR A 819 -8.23 7.15 5.07
C TYR A 819 -8.45 8.65 5.28
N ASN A 820 -7.40 9.44 5.08
CA ASN A 820 -7.40 10.91 5.17
C ASN A 820 -7.95 11.50 6.48
N VAL A 821 -7.76 10.84 7.62
CA VAL A 821 -8.28 11.35 8.89
C VAL A 821 -7.43 12.53 9.38
N ARG A 822 -8.05 13.71 9.47
CA ARG A 822 -7.43 14.92 10.05
C ARG A 822 -7.29 14.77 11.56
N ARG A 823 -6.11 15.11 12.10
CA ARG A 823 -5.86 15.12 13.55
C ARG A 823 -6.02 16.55 14.06
N ASP A 824 -7.21 16.89 14.56
CA ASP A 824 -7.52 18.29 14.95
C ASP A 824 -6.53 18.85 15.97
N VAL A 825 -6.07 18.03 16.92
CA VAL A 825 -5.03 18.37 17.90
C VAL A 825 -3.68 18.80 17.30
N ALA A 826 -3.43 18.50 16.02
CA ALA A 826 -2.22 18.86 15.30
C ALA A 826 -2.28 20.24 14.63
N PHE A 827 -3.43 20.92 14.67
CA PHE A 827 -3.64 22.22 14.06
C PHE A 827 -3.93 23.28 15.12
N LYS A 828 -3.16 24.36 15.09
CA LYS A 828 -3.37 25.55 15.91
C LYS A 828 -3.54 26.76 15.01
N ASP A 829 -4.56 27.55 15.28
CA ASP A 829 -4.80 28.81 14.58
C ASP A 829 -3.58 29.72 14.67
N SER A 830 -3.15 30.24 13.52
CA SER A 830 -2.02 31.15 13.36
C SER A 830 -2.47 32.61 13.23
N GLY A 831 -3.78 32.87 13.12
CA GLY A 831 -4.34 34.14 12.69
C GLY A 831 -4.22 34.39 11.19
N ILE A 832 -3.81 33.40 10.41
CA ILE A 832 -3.64 33.47 8.96
C ILE A 832 -4.72 32.63 8.28
N THR A 833 -5.47 33.25 7.38
CA THR A 833 -6.48 32.55 6.57
C THR A 833 -6.17 32.69 5.08
N GLY A 834 -6.58 31.70 4.29
CA GLY A 834 -6.25 31.63 2.88
C GLY A 834 -7.36 31.04 2.03
N LEU A 835 -7.65 31.70 0.93
CA LEU A 835 -8.47 31.18 -0.14
C LEU A 835 -7.77 31.40 -1.48
N ARG A 836 -7.79 30.39 -2.33
CA ARG A 836 -7.33 30.49 -3.71
C ARG A 836 -8.45 30.09 -4.66
N SER A 837 -8.68 30.89 -5.69
CA SER A 837 -9.55 30.55 -6.82
C SER A 837 -8.76 30.63 -8.11
N ILE A 838 -8.94 29.64 -8.98
CA ILE A 838 -8.32 29.56 -10.30
C ILE A 838 -9.42 29.34 -11.33
N ALA A 839 -9.44 30.15 -12.39
CA ALA A 839 -10.35 29.97 -13.53
C ALA A 839 -9.56 29.81 -14.82
N ILE A 840 -10.04 28.92 -15.68
CA ILE A 840 -9.48 28.63 -17.00
C ILE A 840 -10.61 28.80 -18.02
N ASP A 841 -10.40 29.62 -19.03
CA ASP A 841 -11.35 29.88 -20.11
C ASP A 841 -10.72 29.54 -21.47
N TYR A 842 -11.29 28.55 -22.15
CA TYR A 842 -10.93 28.10 -23.50
C TYR A 842 -11.96 28.50 -24.57
N SER A 843 -12.97 29.29 -24.20
CA SER A 843 -14.02 29.73 -25.14
C SER A 843 -13.53 30.64 -26.27
N GLY A 844 -12.30 31.18 -26.16
CA GLY A 844 -11.75 32.18 -27.08
C GLY A 844 -12.35 33.59 -26.96
N LYS A 845 -13.33 33.82 -26.06
CA LYS A 845 -13.97 35.14 -25.91
C LYS A 845 -12.98 36.23 -25.47
N CYS A 846 -11.93 35.87 -24.74
CA CYS A 846 -10.89 36.81 -24.32
C CYS A 846 -9.99 37.33 -25.45
N GLY A 847 -10.07 36.75 -26.65
CA GLY A 847 -9.17 37.06 -27.77
C GLY A 847 -7.87 36.25 -27.78
N ALA A 848 -7.71 35.31 -26.84
CA ALA A 848 -6.58 34.37 -26.78
C ALA A 848 -7.11 32.91 -26.69
N PRO A 849 -6.33 31.91 -27.13
CA PRO A 849 -6.64 30.49 -26.96
C PRO A 849 -6.87 30.06 -25.49
N CYS A 850 -6.27 30.76 -24.53
CA CYS A 850 -6.43 30.47 -23.12
C CYS A 850 -6.36 31.76 -22.29
N LEU A 851 -7.34 31.95 -21.41
CA LEU A 851 -7.29 32.89 -20.30
C LEU A 851 -7.23 32.09 -18.98
N LEU A 852 -6.18 32.32 -18.20
CA LEU A 852 -6.01 31.82 -16.84
C LEU A 852 -6.18 33.00 -15.87
N VAL A 853 -6.98 32.82 -14.82
CA VAL A 853 -7.17 33.82 -13.76
C VAL A 853 -6.83 33.18 -12.43
N VAL A 854 -6.05 33.86 -11.60
CA VAL A 854 -5.72 33.42 -10.24
C VAL A 854 -6.06 34.53 -9.26
N VAL A 855 -6.84 34.18 -8.25
CA VAL A 855 -7.16 35.03 -7.10
C VAL A 855 -6.67 34.32 -5.84
N ASP A 856 -5.84 35.00 -5.07
CA ASP A 856 -5.45 34.64 -3.72
C ASP A 856 -6.03 35.69 -2.76
N LYS A 857 -6.77 35.24 -1.75
CA LYS A 857 -7.25 36.07 -0.65
C LYS A 857 -6.57 35.57 0.63
N ILE A 858 -5.66 36.36 1.18
CA ILE A 858 -4.85 35.95 2.33
C ILE A 858 -4.87 37.06 3.37
N ALA A 859 -5.45 36.76 4.54
CA ALA A 859 -5.46 37.67 5.68
C ALA A 859 -4.48 37.19 6.76
N GLY A 860 -3.87 38.14 7.48
CA GLY A 860 -2.84 37.85 8.50
C GLY A 860 -1.46 37.55 7.91
N GLY A 861 -0.52 37.13 8.75
CA GLY A 861 0.85 36.79 8.34
C GLY A 861 1.69 38.01 7.96
N LYS A 862 3.00 37.79 7.78
CA LYS A 862 3.97 38.86 7.45
C LYS A 862 4.09 39.01 5.93
N SER A 863 5.31 39.08 5.42
CA SER A 863 5.62 39.18 3.99
C SER A 863 5.00 38.05 3.19
N LYS A 864 4.41 38.39 2.03
CA LYS A 864 3.82 37.44 1.08
C LYS A 864 4.44 37.63 -0.29
N VAL A 865 4.85 36.52 -0.90
CA VAL A 865 5.44 36.51 -2.23
C VAL A 865 4.63 35.56 -3.09
N TRP A 866 3.98 36.10 -4.12
CA TRP A 866 3.33 35.27 -5.13
C TRP A 866 4.38 34.80 -6.13
N VAL A 867 4.39 33.50 -6.44
CA VAL A 867 5.45 32.86 -7.23
C VAL A 867 4.87 32.20 -8.48
N TRP A 868 5.46 32.47 -9.63
CA TRP A 868 5.26 31.74 -10.89
C TRP A 868 6.60 31.17 -11.38
N GLN A 869 6.69 29.85 -11.50
CA GLN A 869 7.89 29.13 -11.89
C GLN A 869 8.12 29.19 -13.40
N ALA A 870 9.29 29.66 -13.79
CA ALA A 870 9.76 29.70 -15.17
C ALA A 870 10.73 28.54 -15.46
N ALA A 871 11.17 28.41 -16.72
CA ALA A 871 12.17 27.42 -17.08
C ALA A 871 13.54 27.78 -16.48
N ALA A 872 14.31 26.77 -16.09
CA ALA A 872 15.69 26.95 -15.61
C ALA A 872 16.73 27.18 -16.75
N GLY A 873 16.32 27.08 -18.02
CA GLY A 873 17.20 27.18 -19.19
C GLY A 873 18.00 25.90 -19.49
N THR A 874 18.84 25.93 -20.53
CA THR A 874 19.57 24.76 -21.06
C THR A 874 20.80 24.31 -20.24
N GLY A 875 20.89 24.69 -18.97
CA GLY A 875 22.03 24.39 -18.10
C GLY A 875 21.91 23.02 -17.40
N LYS A 876 22.68 22.02 -17.86
CA LYS A 876 23.01 20.74 -17.20
C LYS A 876 21.93 20.19 -16.23
N THR A 877 20.93 19.49 -16.76
CA THR A 877 20.20 18.50 -15.96
C THR A 877 21.20 17.41 -15.53
N GLY A 878 21.56 17.38 -14.25
CA GLY A 878 22.49 16.42 -13.69
C GLY A 878 22.15 14.96 -14.04
N LYS A 879 23.19 14.17 -14.31
CA LYS A 879 23.14 12.73 -14.64
C LYS A 879 22.18 11.96 -13.71
N THR A 880 21.00 11.63 -14.23
CA THR A 880 20.21 10.47 -13.80
C THR A 880 19.46 9.95 -15.01
N GLU A 881 20.20 9.28 -15.90
CA GLU A 881 19.63 8.52 -17.01
C GLU A 881 19.00 7.24 -16.47
N GLY A 882 17.69 7.30 -16.22
CA GLY A 882 16.82 6.14 -16.06
C GLY A 882 15.66 6.28 -17.05
N ALA A 883 15.27 5.17 -17.68
CA ALA A 883 14.20 5.11 -18.66
C ALA A 883 12.92 5.79 -18.12
N GLY A 884 12.49 6.87 -18.78
CA GLY A 884 11.25 7.61 -18.42
C GLY A 884 11.40 9.12 -18.19
N ARG A 885 12.61 9.68 -18.12
CA ARG A 885 12.82 11.13 -17.79
C ARG A 885 12.97 12.11 -18.97
N ARG A 886 12.77 11.69 -20.23
CA ARG A 886 13.03 12.56 -21.41
C ARG A 886 11.76 13.12 -22.05
N SER A 887 11.06 14.09 -21.45
CA SER A 887 9.86 14.67 -22.10
C SER A 887 9.73 16.20 -22.15
N ALA A 888 10.54 16.99 -21.44
CA ALA A 888 10.47 18.45 -21.59
C ALA A 888 11.39 18.91 -22.76
N PRO A 889 10.91 19.77 -23.68
CA PRO A 889 11.77 20.44 -24.64
C PRO A 889 12.86 21.25 -23.92
N ALA A 890 14.00 21.47 -24.59
CA ALA A 890 14.95 22.48 -24.14
C ALA A 890 14.29 23.85 -24.35
N GLU A 891 14.01 24.55 -23.25
CA GLU A 891 13.24 25.80 -23.27
C GLU A 891 14.14 26.97 -22.85
N PRO A 892 13.99 28.16 -23.47
CA PRO A 892 14.62 29.37 -23.00
C PRO A 892 14.33 29.57 -21.51
N GLY A 893 15.35 29.91 -20.73
CA GLY A 893 15.27 30.10 -19.29
C GLY A 893 14.55 31.39 -18.89
N ILE A 894 14.88 31.90 -17.71
CA ILE A 894 14.28 33.12 -17.16
C ILE A 894 14.52 34.37 -18.04
N GLU A 895 15.53 34.35 -18.91
CA GLU A 895 15.86 35.43 -19.84
C GLU A 895 14.74 35.74 -20.85
N ALA A 896 13.84 34.80 -21.09
CA ALA A 896 12.64 35.00 -21.91
C ALA A 896 11.52 35.75 -21.17
N ALA A 897 11.64 35.93 -19.85
CA ALA A 897 10.66 36.61 -19.03
C ALA A 897 11.05 38.08 -18.78
N LYS A 898 10.08 38.98 -18.90
CA LYS A 898 10.22 40.41 -18.60
C LYS A 898 9.13 40.82 -17.61
N ALA A 899 9.48 41.66 -16.64
CA ALA A 899 8.54 42.28 -15.70
C ALA A 899 8.64 43.81 -15.82
N GLN A 900 7.51 44.48 -16.06
CA GLN A 900 7.43 45.93 -16.18
C GLN A 900 6.11 46.44 -15.60
N GLY A 901 6.19 47.32 -14.59
CA GLY A 901 5.01 47.80 -13.88
C GLY A 901 4.25 46.63 -13.25
N ASN A 902 2.94 46.53 -13.54
CA ASN A 902 2.07 45.44 -13.09
C ASN A 902 1.95 44.29 -14.09
N VAL A 903 2.81 44.23 -15.12
CA VAL A 903 2.74 43.24 -16.20
C VAL A 903 4.02 42.41 -16.24
N PHE A 904 3.87 41.10 -16.42
CA PHE A 904 4.96 40.25 -16.88
C PHE A 904 4.63 39.62 -18.22
N THR A 905 5.66 39.27 -18.99
CA THR A 905 5.53 38.54 -20.26
C THR A 905 6.64 37.50 -20.35
N ILE A 906 6.28 36.29 -20.77
CA ILE A 906 7.21 35.23 -21.17
C ILE A 906 7.07 35.08 -22.68
N ASP A 907 8.13 35.37 -23.43
CA ASP A 907 8.14 35.38 -24.90
C ASP A 907 8.93 34.17 -25.43
N ARG A 908 8.32 33.39 -26.33
CA ARG A 908 8.94 32.24 -27.00
C ARG A 908 8.87 32.35 -28.53
N GLY A 909 8.91 33.58 -29.04
CA GLY A 909 8.92 33.87 -30.48
C GLY A 909 7.51 34.12 -31.00
N ASP A 910 6.92 33.14 -31.67
CA ASP A 910 5.57 33.28 -32.23
C ASP A 910 4.45 33.07 -31.18
N THR A 911 4.80 32.58 -30.00
CA THR A 911 3.92 32.38 -28.84
C THR A 911 4.41 33.17 -27.64
N ASN A 912 3.47 33.71 -26.86
CA ASN A 912 3.79 34.37 -25.62
C ASN A 912 2.68 34.20 -24.58
N LEU A 913 3.08 34.37 -23.32
CA LEU A 913 2.19 34.44 -22.17
C LEU A 913 2.33 35.82 -21.54
N ARG A 914 1.21 36.50 -21.29
CA ARG A 914 1.18 37.81 -20.62
C ARG A 914 0.29 37.78 -19.39
N GLY A 915 0.85 38.11 -18.24
CA GLY A 915 0.13 38.27 -16.98
C GLY A 915 0.04 39.73 -16.56
N THR A 916 -1.15 40.16 -16.13
CA THR A 916 -1.44 41.51 -15.63
C THR A 916 -2.00 41.42 -14.21
N PHE A 917 -1.27 42.02 -13.26
CA PHE A 917 -1.71 42.12 -11.87
C PHE A 917 -2.71 43.27 -11.69
N ILE A 918 -3.82 42.94 -11.06
CA ILE A 918 -4.91 43.83 -10.68
C ILE A 918 -4.78 44.23 -9.21
N ALA A 919 -4.37 43.26 -8.38
CA ALA A 919 -4.05 43.43 -6.97
C ALA A 919 -2.82 42.58 -6.63
N PRO A 920 -1.93 43.05 -5.74
CA PRO A 920 -1.93 44.37 -5.11
C PRO A 920 -1.61 45.50 -6.11
N SER A 921 -1.93 46.75 -5.76
CA SER A 921 -1.56 47.94 -6.54
C SER A 921 -1.13 49.06 -5.59
N PRO A 922 0.15 49.49 -5.57
CA PRO A 922 1.23 49.05 -6.46
C PRO A 922 1.70 47.61 -6.16
N VAL A 923 2.18 46.92 -7.21
CA VAL A 923 2.86 45.63 -7.12
C VAL A 923 4.32 45.80 -7.52
N LYS A 924 5.22 45.16 -6.78
CA LYS A 924 6.62 44.98 -7.15
C LYS A 924 6.76 43.64 -7.84
N LEU A 925 7.11 43.67 -9.12
CA LEU A 925 7.22 42.49 -9.97
C LEU A 925 8.66 42.31 -10.45
N THR A 926 9.25 41.13 -10.22
CA THR A 926 10.58 40.78 -10.72
C THR A 926 10.56 39.47 -11.51
N ALA A 927 11.42 39.36 -12.52
CA ALA A 927 11.71 38.12 -13.22
C ALA A 927 13.21 37.81 -13.02
N GLU A 928 13.51 36.84 -12.17
CA GLU A 928 14.88 36.58 -11.70
C GLU A 928 15.07 35.13 -11.25
N ILE A 929 16.30 34.77 -10.88
CA ILE A 929 16.59 33.51 -10.18
C ILE A 929 16.84 33.83 -8.71
N ARG A 930 15.98 33.36 -7.81
CA ARG A 930 16.20 33.48 -6.36
C ARG A 930 16.95 32.25 -5.84
N ALA A 931 18.09 32.45 -5.19
CA ALA A 931 18.79 31.38 -4.51
C ALA A 931 18.04 30.99 -3.22
N LYS A 932 17.57 29.74 -3.15
CA LYS A 932 16.98 29.14 -1.96
C LYS A 932 17.72 27.87 -1.58
N THR A 933 17.45 27.38 -0.38
CA THR A 933 17.96 26.10 0.10
C THR A 933 16.84 25.33 0.77
N MET A 934 17.02 24.01 0.89
CA MET A 934 16.17 23.17 1.71
C MET A 934 17.01 22.08 2.39
N ILE A 935 16.50 21.49 3.46
CA ILE A 935 17.10 20.30 4.07
C ILE A 935 16.47 19.06 3.44
N GLY A 936 17.29 18.14 2.94
CA GLY A 936 16.82 16.87 2.40
C GLY A 936 16.16 16.01 3.48
N GLY A 937 14.95 15.52 3.20
CA GLY A 937 14.10 14.88 4.22
C GLY A 937 14.44 13.42 4.52
N ALA A 938 15.03 12.68 3.57
CA ALA A 938 15.37 11.27 3.72
C ALA A 938 16.37 10.76 2.66
N GLY A 939 16.74 9.48 2.74
CA GLY A 939 17.65 8.80 1.82
C GLY A 939 19.08 9.34 1.86
N SER A 940 19.80 9.25 0.73
CA SER A 940 21.18 9.77 0.60
C SER A 940 21.32 11.29 0.79
N SER A 941 20.20 12.02 0.78
CA SER A 941 20.09 13.46 1.00
C SER A 941 19.67 13.83 2.43
N ALA A 942 19.35 12.85 3.29
CA ALA A 942 18.84 13.12 4.63
C ALA A 942 19.77 14.05 5.42
N GLY A 943 19.21 15.14 5.96
CA GLY A 943 19.94 16.12 6.77
C GLY A 943 20.93 17.01 6.00
N LYS A 944 21.06 16.84 4.68
CA LYS A 944 21.94 17.68 3.85
C LYS A 944 21.22 18.93 3.37
N THR A 945 21.90 20.05 3.37
CA THR A 945 21.43 21.27 2.69
C THR A 945 21.53 21.07 1.19
N LEU A 946 20.43 21.32 0.50
CA LEU A 946 20.30 21.22 -0.95
C LEU A 946 20.04 22.62 -1.51
N ASP A 947 20.86 23.03 -2.48
CA ASP A 947 20.63 24.26 -3.21
C ASP A 947 19.39 24.13 -4.11
N ARG A 948 18.62 25.22 -4.16
CA ARG A 948 17.36 25.35 -4.89
C ARG A 948 17.32 26.71 -5.60
N PRO A 949 17.95 26.86 -6.77
CA PRO A 949 17.77 28.05 -7.59
C PRO A 949 16.32 28.07 -8.12
N ILE A 950 15.60 29.16 -7.86
CA ILE A 950 14.20 29.34 -8.23
C ILE A 950 14.11 30.35 -9.38
N PRO A 951 14.11 29.92 -10.64
CA PRO A 951 13.82 30.79 -11.78
C PRO A 951 12.32 31.09 -11.82
N GLY A 952 11.93 32.36 -11.69
CA GLY A 952 10.51 32.68 -11.69
C GLY A 952 10.18 34.16 -11.77
N ILE A 953 8.88 34.41 -11.88
CA ILE A 953 8.28 35.72 -11.67
C ILE A 953 7.81 35.79 -10.22
N PHE A 954 8.18 36.87 -9.54
CA PHE A 954 7.83 37.11 -8.14
C PHE A 954 7.05 38.42 -8.01
N ALA A 955 5.91 38.38 -7.35
CA ALA A 955 5.09 39.55 -7.06
C ALA A 955 4.97 39.78 -5.55
N GLU A 956 5.23 41.02 -5.13
CA GLU A 956 5.15 41.49 -3.74
C GLU A 956 4.28 42.76 -3.70
N GLY A 957 3.47 42.94 -2.67
CA GLY A 957 2.72 44.18 -2.49
C GLY A 957 3.62 45.36 -2.14
N GLY A 958 3.15 46.58 -2.42
CA GLY A 958 3.80 47.80 -1.91
C GLY A 958 3.84 47.84 -0.38
N ASP A 959 2.82 47.29 0.27
CA ASP A 959 2.85 46.83 1.66
C ASP A 959 3.16 45.32 1.68
N PRO A 960 4.28 44.86 2.28
CA PRO A 960 4.63 43.45 2.35
C PRO A 960 3.57 42.57 3.03
N THR A 961 2.73 43.16 3.89
CA THR A 961 1.65 42.46 4.59
C THR A 961 0.37 42.33 3.76
N ALA A 962 0.22 43.10 2.66
CA ALA A 962 -0.91 42.98 1.75
C ALA A 962 -0.90 41.58 1.10
N GLY A 963 -1.96 40.80 1.32
CA GLY A 963 -2.01 39.38 0.96
C GLY A 963 -2.97 38.98 -0.14
N ASP A 964 -3.65 39.95 -0.72
CA ASP A 964 -4.60 39.70 -1.79
C ASP A 964 -3.93 39.87 -3.15
N PHE A 965 -3.96 38.80 -3.96
CA PHE A 965 -3.47 38.81 -5.34
C PHE A 965 -4.62 38.53 -6.30
N PHE A 966 -4.69 39.30 -7.38
CA PHE A 966 -5.62 39.05 -8.49
C PHE A 966 -4.84 39.29 -9.79
N VAL A 967 -4.63 38.22 -10.56
CA VAL A 967 -3.90 38.24 -11.83
C VAL A 967 -4.71 37.60 -12.94
N VAL A 968 -4.73 38.26 -14.10
CA VAL A 968 -5.25 37.69 -15.35
C VAL A 968 -4.08 37.38 -16.28
N VAL A 969 -4.08 36.19 -16.88
CA VAL A 969 -2.99 35.66 -17.69
C VAL A 969 -3.55 35.16 -19.01
N THR A 970 -2.96 35.60 -20.12
CA THR A 970 -3.36 35.20 -21.48
C THR A 970 -2.21 34.42 -22.12
N LEU A 971 -2.54 33.33 -22.83
CA LEU A 971 -1.60 32.54 -23.63
C LEU A 971 -2.05 32.54 -25.10
N GLN A 972 -1.20 33.04 -26.00
CA GLN A 972 -1.57 33.33 -27.39
C GLN A 972 -0.41 33.22 -28.38
N ARG A 973 -0.78 33.32 -29.66
CA ARG A 973 0.11 33.66 -30.77
C ARG A 973 -0.10 35.13 -31.14
N GLY A 974 0.99 35.86 -31.39
CA GLY A 974 0.94 37.29 -31.70
C GLY A 974 0.60 38.17 -30.50
N ASP A 975 -0.05 39.31 -30.74
CA ASP A 975 -0.26 40.33 -29.71
C ASP A 975 -1.25 39.88 -28.62
N PRO A 976 -0.93 40.13 -27.33
CA PRO A 976 -1.84 39.83 -26.23
C PRO A 976 -3.08 40.73 -26.27
N PRO A 977 -4.28 40.20 -25.94
CA PRO A 977 -5.50 41.02 -25.88
C PRO A 977 -5.40 42.10 -24.79
N PRO A 978 -6.00 43.29 -25.01
CA PRO A 978 -5.96 44.37 -24.04
C PRO A 978 -6.75 44.02 -22.77
N VAL A 979 -6.23 44.47 -21.62
CA VAL A 979 -6.85 44.31 -20.30
C VAL A 979 -7.37 45.65 -19.81
N LYS A 980 -8.69 45.76 -19.59
CA LYS A 980 -9.33 46.92 -18.97
C LYS A 980 -9.76 46.57 -17.55
N VAL A 981 -9.47 47.45 -16.60
CA VAL A 981 -9.77 47.25 -15.18
C VAL A 981 -10.71 48.35 -14.70
N GLU A 982 -11.81 47.96 -14.07
CA GLU A 982 -12.77 48.84 -13.42
C GLU A 982 -12.84 48.51 -11.92
N GLY A 983 -12.55 49.50 -11.06
CA GLY A 983 -12.41 49.28 -9.62
C GLY A 983 -10.98 48.95 -9.19
N ALA A 984 -10.81 48.42 -7.97
CA ALA A 984 -9.51 48.10 -7.38
C ALA A 984 -9.59 46.88 -6.46
N GLY A 985 -8.44 46.28 -6.15
CA GLY A 985 -8.35 45.13 -5.25
C GLY A 985 -9.06 43.90 -5.80
N LEU A 986 -9.52 43.01 -4.91
CA LEU A 986 -10.28 41.81 -5.30
C LEU A 986 -11.70 42.12 -5.81
N ALA A 987 -12.22 43.33 -5.56
CA ALA A 987 -13.53 43.76 -6.03
C ALA A 987 -13.52 44.30 -7.48
N ALA A 988 -12.34 44.36 -8.11
CA ALA A 988 -12.21 44.85 -9.47
C ALA A 988 -12.95 43.95 -10.47
N LYS A 989 -13.57 44.58 -11.48
CA LYS A 989 -14.08 43.92 -12.68
C LYS A 989 -13.07 44.08 -13.80
N VAL A 990 -12.60 42.97 -14.34
CA VAL A 990 -11.59 42.95 -15.41
C VAL A 990 -12.25 42.54 -16.71
N THR A 991 -11.99 43.27 -17.79
CA THR A 991 -12.43 42.92 -19.14
C THR A 991 -11.20 42.61 -19.99
N VAL A 992 -11.15 41.42 -20.58
CA VAL A 992 -10.12 40.97 -21.52
C VAL A 992 -10.83 40.57 -22.81
N GLY A 993 -10.60 41.30 -23.91
CA GLY A 993 -11.39 41.09 -25.13
C GLY A 993 -12.90 41.21 -24.89
N ARG A 994 -13.66 40.14 -25.21
CA ARG A 994 -15.10 40.00 -24.92
C ARG A 994 -15.36 39.11 -23.71
N ARG A 995 -14.46 39.08 -22.73
CA ARG A 995 -14.63 38.27 -21.52
C ARG A 995 -14.52 39.16 -20.29
N THR A 996 -15.51 39.08 -19.42
CA THR A 996 -15.48 39.73 -18.11
C THR A 996 -15.09 38.73 -17.00
N VAL A 997 -14.31 39.21 -16.03
CA VAL A 997 -13.80 38.45 -14.90
C VAL A 997 -14.03 39.26 -13.62
N ALA A 998 -14.59 38.63 -12.61
CA ALA A 998 -14.75 39.20 -11.26
C ALA A 998 -14.52 38.14 -10.19
N PHE A 999 -14.36 38.56 -8.94
CA PHE A 999 -14.32 37.67 -7.78
C PHE A 999 -15.46 38.01 -6.83
N ASP A 1000 -16.26 37.02 -6.44
CA ASP A 1000 -17.47 37.23 -5.64
C ASP A 1000 -17.24 37.10 -4.11
N GLY A 1001 -15.97 36.94 -3.70
CA GLY A 1001 -15.59 36.69 -2.31
C GLY A 1001 -15.32 35.21 -2.00
N GLN A 1002 -15.77 34.29 -2.85
CA GLN A 1002 -15.59 32.84 -2.71
C GLN A 1002 -14.91 32.19 -3.91
N LYS A 1003 -15.19 32.69 -5.11
CA LYS A 1003 -14.70 32.14 -6.38
C LYS A 1003 -14.65 33.20 -7.48
N ILE A 1004 -13.88 32.90 -8.52
CA ILE A 1004 -13.87 33.68 -9.75
C ILE A 1004 -15.18 33.43 -10.53
N VAL A 1005 -15.74 34.49 -11.08
CA VAL A 1005 -16.91 34.48 -11.96
C VAL A 1005 -16.47 34.94 -13.35
N LEU A 1006 -16.66 34.08 -14.34
CA LEU A 1006 -16.48 34.39 -15.76
C LEU A 1006 -17.81 34.85 -16.34
N GLY A 1007 -17.90 36.11 -16.72
CA GLY A 1007 -19.08 36.71 -17.33
C GLY A 1007 -19.01 36.72 -18.86
N GLU A 1008 -20.08 37.18 -19.50
CA GLU A 1008 -20.10 37.41 -20.94
C GLU A 1008 -19.20 38.54 -21.40
#